data_AF-A0A4S8M860-F1
#
_entry.id   AF-A0A4S8M860-F1
#
_cell.length_a   1.000
_cell.length_b   1.000
_cell.length_c   1.000
_cell.angle_alpha   90.00
_cell.angle_beta   90.00
_cell.angle_gamma   90.00
#
_symmetry.space_group_name_H-M   'P 1'
#
loop_
_entity.id
_entity.type
_entity.pdbx_description
1 polymer ?
#
loop_
_entity_poly.entity_id
_entity_poly.type
_entity_poly.pdbx_seq_one_letter_code
_entity_poly.pdbx_strand_id
1 'polypeptide(L)'
;MFVRNSKPSSKVVVTYVRHASGQITPKSASGLGIPHPQERAKILGRRIAKAERGERMNITLQLTPARTYMGGFTRPKDLRISNWWPVGSYSTSSKSYEEPSPYAYEPHTVFLLESRYPVRYGVDRVDSIEHIVGICRVTDFEAVMKMYNSLEAPEAGITAMDNARWPWTVSRTSKTVKWWNSEEELQEARSLTSMSMEESLRQNSKAEGSQARLQKDARRHMAQTVAVAERVSEENLDGVESRMKRLPGKIPYEVEFADGTVAHPSGFVPPTAVHKFGDPDHYTSAHSSEARKARAEQIKSLELEHYSDPSIQIKQWEAVKERTEEEGPLMSQLTDGILAGGVSAATEPKDAKIPTEIHGVHENAVAQPMQHPSGFVPPTARMARGETDARTEVVPGEHVDTDVEAPVAEHRPPTFASSDSRVQEHAISIEKQHESDKDPMVESKNKTFVNRFDESLGEVRRQYAAHIHEEPFWRPLLTFTVSTRPLANTLARLSRGLEQGTPFYSAISNDDRKDKESLPARMRGVRLARMQGLGLELSKLLAGARGGLFGIQFAPEDKGRTIEGERLDNPIEWERRVIGVGVGEWYPLAPEIKEFFQRDAAETVKQIANDTEDKGPFLVYGIDEWGRPTEKVEGPWNNLMIKDSLKADTIKVLQEISTLRGWLKKNGADPKLYVPAYTGNPYNLTEHEAQVAESDLPIIVIRRQEEKMPEGYTQMTGTRARKFASDRMQKLYEKHQDDIASTVSIRHRSVTYPKKSLDKFFEDEVEDEDDLDERP
;
A
#
# COMPACT_ATOMS: atom_id res chain seq x y z
N MET A 1 -2.36 68.46 13.04
CA MET A 1 -2.60 69.05 11.70
C MET A 1 -1.43 68.73 10.81
N PHE A 2 -1.59 67.81 9.85
CA PHE A 2 -1.06 67.86 8.48
C PHE A 2 -1.60 66.62 7.77
N VAL A 3 -2.61 66.86 6.93
CA VAL A 3 -3.26 65.86 6.07
C VAL A 3 -2.34 65.62 4.86
N ARG A 4 -1.96 64.38 4.60
CA ARG A 4 -1.37 63.97 3.31
C ARG A 4 -2.27 62.95 2.63
N ASN A 5 -2.84 63.39 1.51
CA ASN A 5 -3.60 62.60 0.56
C ASN A 5 -2.71 61.54 -0.09
N SER A 6 -3.00 60.25 0.13
CA SER A 6 -2.48 59.14 -0.69
C SER A 6 -3.54 58.71 -1.71
N LYS A 7 -3.24 58.88 -3.00
CA LYS A 7 -4.01 58.28 -4.10
C LYS A 7 -3.79 56.76 -4.12
N PRO A 8 -4.81 55.92 -4.34
CA PRO A 8 -4.59 54.50 -4.64
C PRO A 8 -4.27 54.32 -6.13
N SER A 9 -3.08 53.81 -6.45
CA SER A 9 -2.77 53.33 -7.81
C SER A 9 -3.09 51.85 -7.91
N SER A 10 -4.28 51.51 -8.38
CA SER A 10 -4.62 50.15 -8.81
C SER A 10 -3.98 49.87 -10.16
N LYS A 11 -2.84 49.17 -10.18
CA LYS A 11 -2.33 48.54 -11.41
C LYS A 11 -3.05 47.19 -11.57
N VAL A 12 -4.04 47.17 -12.45
CA VAL A 12 -4.66 45.96 -12.97
C VAL A 12 -3.65 45.33 -13.94
N VAL A 13 -3.13 44.14 -13.60
CA VAL A 13 -2.36 43.32 -14.53
C VAL A 13 -3.36 42.61 -15.44
N VAL A 14 -3.52 43.12 -16.66
CA VAL A 14 -4.30 42.47 -17.72
C VAL A 14 -3.38 41.45 -18.41
N THR A 15 -3.53 40.17 -18.05
CA THR A 15 -2.91 39.06 -18.77
C THR A 15 -3.67 38.85 -20.08
N TYR A 16 -3.04 39.21 -21.21
CA TYR A 16 -3.56 38.88 -22.54
C TYR A 16 -3.39 37.38 -22.80
N VAL A 17 -4.49 36.63 -22.69
CA VAL A 17 -4.57 35.27 -23.23
C VAL A 17 -4.76 35.39 -24.74
N ARG A 18 -3.80 34.88 -25.52
CA ARG A 18 -3.89 34.73 -26.97
C ARG A 18 -5.07 33.80 -27.29
N HIS A 19 -6.14 34.36 -27.83
CA HIS A 19 -7.23 33.59 -28.44
C HIS A 19 -6.73 32.91 -29.73
N ALA A 20 -6.52 31.59 -29.68
CA ALA A 20 -6.58 30.77 -30.88
C ALA A 20 -8.05 30.65 -31.28
N SER A 21 -8.38 31.08 -32.50
CA SER A 21 -9.72 31.13 -33.08
C SER A 21 -10.25 29.75 -33.47
N GLY A 22 -10.37 28.85 -32.50
CA GLY A 22 -11.31 27.74 -32.57
C GLY A 22 -12.57 28.17 -31.84
N GLN A 23 -13.72 28.21 -32.51
CA GLN A 23 -15.02 28.42 -31.87
C GLN A 23 -15.27 27.27 -30.88
N ILE A 24 -14.81 27.42 -29.64
CA ILE A 24 -15.32 26.67 -28.51
C ILE A 24 -16.70 27.26 -28.26
N THR A 25 -17.74 26.57 -28.70
CA THR A 25 -19.10 26.87 -28.25
C THR A 25 -19.06 26.86 -26.72
N PRO A 26 -19.52 27.92 -26.03
CA PRO A 26 -19.61 27.87 -24.59
C PRO A 26 -20.58 26.73 -24.26
N LYS A 27 -20.05 25.60 -23.76
CA LYS A 27 -20.88 24.60 -23.09
C LYS A 27 -21.69 25.38 -22.05
N SER A 28 -22.98 25.47 -22.28
CA SER A 28 -23.90 26.34 -21.57
C SER A 28 -23.75 26.10 -20.07
N ALA A 29 -23.23 27.09 -19.35
CA ALA A 29 -23.10 27.08 -17.89
C ALA A 29 -24.45 27.08 -17.14
N SER A 30 -25.57 26.97 -17.87
CA SER A 30 -26.94 26.81 -17.36
C SER A 30 -27.24 25.38 -16.84
N GLY A 31 -26.26 24.49 -16.85
CA GLY A 31 -26.39 23.09 -16.41
C GLY A 31 -25.60 22.73 -15.15
N LEU A 32 -25.10 23.69 -14.38
CA LEU A 32 -24.58 23.43 -13.03
C LEU A 32 -25.76 23.19 -12.07
N GLY A 33 -26.53 22.14 -12.37
CA GLY A 33 -27.58 21.65 -11.49
C GLY A 33 -26.97 21.40 -10.13
N ILE A 34 -27.60 21.97 -9.10
CA ILE A 34 -27.30 21.61 -7.71
C ILE A 34 -27.33 20.08 -7.63
N PRO A 35 -26.21 19.41 -7.28
CA PRO A 35 -26.19 17.95 -7.20
C PRO A 35 -27.23 17.49 -6.19
N HIS A 36 -27.87 16.36 -6.49
CA HIS A 36 -28.90 15.78 -5.63
C HIS A 36 -28.34 15.56 -4.21
N PRO A 37 -29.11 15.73 -3.12
CA PRO A 37 -28.60 15.60 -1.75
C PRO A 37 -27.84 14.29 -1.48
N GLN A 38 -28.30 13.18 -2.08
CA GLN A 38 -27.59 11.90 -2.03
C GLN A 38 -26.22 11.96 -2.71
N GLU A 39 -26.14 12.59 -3.88
CA GLU A 39 -24.89 12.76 -4.62
C GLU A 39 -23.95 13.69 -3.85
N ARG A 40 -24.47 14.74 -3.19
CA ARG A 40 -23.68 15.61 -2.30
C ARG A 40 -23.06 14.82 -1.15
N ALA A 41 -23.84 13.99 -0.46
CA ALA A 41 -23.33 13.14 0.61
C ALA A 41 -22.26 12.15 0.10
N LYS A 42 -22.46 11.56 -1.09
CA LYS A 42 -21.47 10.68 -1.74
C LYS A 42 -20.19 11.44 -2.12
N ILE A 43 -20.30 12.63 -2.72
CA ILE A 43 -19.16 13.48 -3.08
C ILE A 43 -18.38 13.86 -1.82
N LEU A 44 -19.08 14.27 -0.76
CA LEU A 44 -18.47 14.60 0.53
C LEU A 44 -17.75 13.39 1.13
N GLY A 45 -18.39 12.22 1.18
CA GLY A 45 -17.77 10.97 1.63
C GLY A 45 -16.53 10.59 0.82
N ARG A 46 -16.55 10.75 -0.51
CA ARG A 46 -15.38 10.52 -1.39
C ARG A 46 -14.24 11.50 -1.10
N ARG A 47 -14.56 12.76 -0.79
CA ARG A 47 -13.55 13.78 -0.41
C ARG A 47 -12.93 13.49 0.96
N ILE A 48 -13.74 13.12 1.95
CA ILE A 48 -13.28 12.68 3.28
C ILE A 48 -12.34 11.48 3.15
N ALA A 49 -12.75 10.44 2.41
CA ALA A 49 -11.93 9.25 2.16
C ALA A 49 -10.62 9.59 1.39
N LYS A 50 -10.65 10.61 0.52
CA LYS A 50 -9.47 11.09 -0.19
C LYS A 50 -8.50 11.82 0.73
N ALA A 51 -8.99 12.61 1.69
CA ALA A 51 -8.16 13.27 2.70
C ALA A 51 -7.38 12.23 3.51
N GLU A 52 -8.07 11.23 4.05
CA GLU A 52 -7.46 10.11 4.79
C GLU A 52 -6.48 9.30 3.92
N ARG A 53 -6.85 9.01 2.67
CA ARG A 53 -5.96 8.34 1.71
C ARG A 53 -4.68 9.14 1.49
N GLY A 54 -4.76 10.47 1.46
CA GLY A 54 -3.61 11.37 1.33
C GLY A 54 -2.62 11.19 2.48
N GLU A 55 -3.12 11.24 3.72
CA GLU A 55 -2.33 11.01 4.94
C GLU A 55 -1.67 9.63 4.92
N ARG A 56 -2.45 8.57 4.67
CA ARG A 56 -1.95 7.19 4.55
C ARG A 56 -0.82 7.07 3.53
N MET A 57 -0.91 7.75 2.38
CA MET A 57 0.14 7.71 1.36
C MET A 57 1.43 8.37 1.82
N ASN A 58 1.34 9.48 2.57
CA ASN A 58 2.52 10.12 3.14
C ASN A 58 3.20 9.21 4.18
N ILE A 59 2.42 8.59 5.07
CA ILE A 59 2.95 7.66 6.08
C ILE A 59 3.59 6.45 5.40
N THR A 60 2.91 5.85 4.41
CA THR A 60 3.45 4.69 3.66
C THR A 60 4.79 5.03 3.02
N LEU A 61 4.88 6.21 2.41
CA LEU A 61 6.04 6.65 1.65
C LEU A 61 7.27 6.91 2.54
N GLN A 62 7.03 7.32 3.79
CA GLN A 62 8.05 7.50 4.84
C GLN A 62 8.50 6.17 5.46
N LEU A 63 7.59 5.21 5.66
CA LEU A 63 7.91 3.87 6.17
C LEU A 63 8.55 2.96 5.12
N THR A 64 8.31 3.21 3.84
CA THR A 64 8.96 2.45 2.77
C THR A 64 10.37 2.99 2.57
N PRO A 65 11.42 2.15 2.60
CA PRO A 65 12.78 2.63 2.36
C PRO A 65 12.90 3.35 1.01
N ALA A 66 13.84 4.28 0.91
CA ALA A 66 14.11 4.95 -0.36
C ALA A 66 14.73 3.95 -1.34
N ARG A 67 14.24 3.93 -2.58
CA ARG A 67 14.86 3.10 -3.62
C ARG A 67 16.21 3.72 -3.98
N THR A 68 17.27 2.98 -3.73
CA THR A 68 18.62 3.34 -4.19
C THR A 68 18.72 3.07 -5.68
N TYR A 69 19.15 4.07 -6.45
CA TYR A 69 19.42 3.91 -7.88
C TYR A 69 20.89 3.49 -8.09
N MET A 70 21.19 2.91 -9.25
CA MET A 70 22.58 2.56 -9.62
C MET A 70 23.45 3.81 -9.52
N GLY A 71 24.38 3.82 -8.57
CA GLY A 71 25.21 5.00 -8.22
C GLY A 71 25.00 5.56 -6.81
N GLY A 72 24.16 4.95 -5.96
CA GLY A 72 24.01 5.33 -4.55
C GLY A 72 23.14 6.58 -4.32
N PHE A 73 22.72 7.27 -5.39
CA PHE A 73 21.81 8.40 -5.29
C PHE A 73 20.38 7.93 -5.02
N THR A 74 19.75 8.52 -4.00
CA THR A 74 18.32 8.39 -3.70
C THR A 74 17.56 9.55 -4.35
N ARG A 75 16.51 9.26 -5.15
CA ARG A 75 15.60 10.31 -5.59
C ARG A 75 14.76 10.80 -4.40
N PRO A 76 14.68 12.12 -4.15
CA PRO A 76 13.71 12.67 -3.21
C PRO A 76 12.31 12.17 -3.58
N LYS A 77 11.54 11.74 -2.59
CA LYS A 77 10.16 11.33 -2.79
C LYS A 77 9.27 12.54 -2.59
N ASP A 78 8.44 12.89 -3.58
CA ASP A 78 7.47 13.96 -3.42
C ASP A 78 6.40 13.56 -2.40
N LEU A 79 6.35 14.27 -1.28
CA LEU A 79 5.31 14.10 -0.28
C LEU A 79 4.00 14.68 -0.83
N ARG A 80 2.90 13.93 -0.76
CA ARG A 80 1.60 14.45 -1.22
C ARG A 80 1.12 15.62 -0.38
N ILE A 81 1.66 15.77 0.83
CA ILE A 81 1.37 16.90 1.71
C ILE A 81 1.76 18.24 1.12
N SER A 82 2.77 18.29 0.24
CA SER A 82 3.21 19.55 -0.38
C SER A 82 2.12 20.19 -1.23
N ASN A 83 1.13 19.41 -1.69
CA ASN A 83 -0.03 19.93 -2.41
C ASN A 83 -0.92 20.82 -1.54
N TRP A 84 -0.87 20.63 -0.22
CA TRP A 84 -1.66 21.36 0.78
C TRP A 84 -0.94 22.57 1.36
N TRP A 85 0.36 22.75 1.08
CA TRP A 85 1.08 23.93 1.55
C TRP A 85 0.50 25.22 0.97
N PRO A 86 0.73 26.38 1.62
CA PRO A 86 0.49 27.66 0.99
C PRO A 86 1.23 27.69 -0.36
N VAL A 87 0.52 28.01 -1.46
CA VAL A 87 1.03 27.94 -2.86
C VAL A 87 1.11 26.52 -3.46
N GLY A 88 0.70 25.48 -2.73
CA GLY A 88 0.58 24.12 -3.24
C GLY A 88 -0.46 23.97 -4.34
N SER A 89 -0.40 22.87 -5.09
CA SER A 89 -1.28 22.60 -6.24
C SER A 89 -2.78 22.68 -5.92
N TYR A 90 -3.19 22.39 -4.68
CA TYR A 90 -4.61 22.46 -4.29
C TYR A 90 -5.07 23.88 -3.99
N SER A 91 -4.20 24.71 -3.40
CA SER A 91 -4.44 26.14 -3.23
C SER A 91 -4.61 26.83 -4.59
N THR A 92 -3.75 26.52 -5.56
CA THR A 92 -3.83 27.11 -6.91
C THR A 92 -5.02 26.62 -7.73
N SER A 93 -5.49 25.39 -7.50
CA SER A 93 -6.65 24.81 -8.20
C SER A 93 -7.98 25.05 -7.51
N SER A 94 -8.03 25.88 -6.46
CA SER A 94 -9.25 26.19 -5.68
C SER A 94 -9.99 24.94 -5.17
N LYS A 95 -9.25 23.85 -4.91
CA LYS A 95 -9.84 22.62 -4.38
C LYS A 95 -10.03 22.79 -2.87
N SER A 96 -11.27 22.66 -2.40
CA SER A 96 -11.54 22.63 -0.96
C SER A 96 -10.97 21.37 -0.34
N TYR A 97 -10.28 21.54 0.80
CA TYR A 97 -9.99 20.43 1.70
C TYR A 97 -11.28 20.09 2.44
N GLU A 98 -11.61 18.81 2.53
CA GLU A 98 -12.61 18.33 3.48
C GLU A 98 -11.85 17.67 4.62
N GLU A 99 -12.29 17.91 5.84
CA GLU A 99 -11.68 17.31 7.02
C GLU A 99 -11.91 15.79 7.01
N PRO A 100 -10.91 15.00 7.43
CA PRO A 100 -11.07 13.57 7.60
C PRO A 100 -12.09 13.26 8.69
N SER A 101 -12.70 12.08 8.61
CA SER A 101 -13.70 11.66 9.59
C SER A 101 -13.09 11.63 11.00
N PRO A 102 -13.78 12.12 12.04
CA PRO A 102 -13.35 11.97 13.43
C PRO A 102 -13.03 10.52 13.80
N TYR A 103 -13.76 9.58 13.22
CA TYR A 103 -13.55 8.14 13.41
C TYR A 103 -12.25 7.61 12.83
N ALA A 104 -11.60 8.33 11.92
CA ALA A 104 -10.26 7.99 11.44
C ALA A 104 -9.19 8.20 12.53
N TYR A 105 -9.50 8.96 13.59
CA TYR A 105 -8.58 9.23 14.70
C TYR A 105 -8.98 8.51 15.99
N GLU A 106 -9.92 7.57 15.91
CA GLU A 106 -10.09 6.56 16.97
C GLU A 106 -8.93 5.54 16.91
N PRO A 107 -8.57 4.92 18.05
CA PRO A 107 -7.60 3.84 18.07
C PRO A 107 -8.05 2.62 17.25
N HIS A 108 -7.13 2.08 16.44
CA HIS A 108 -7.36 0.92 15.57
C HIS A 108 -6.36 -0.19 15.86
N THR A 109 -6.83 -1.43 15.79
CA THR A 109 -6.02 -2.65 15.93
C THR A 109 -5.79 -3.28 14.56
N VAL A 110 -4.52 -3.40 14.17
CA VAL A 110 -4.05 -4.27 13.09
C VAL A 110 -3.81 -5.65 13.66
N PHE A 111 -4.36 -6.68 13.06
CA PHE A 111 -4.22 -8.05 13.56
C PHE A 111 -3.68 -8.98 12.49
N LEU A 112 -2.85 -9.93 12.90
CA LEU A 112 -2.39 -11.09 12.13
C LEU A 112 -3.05 -12.34 12.73
N LEU A 113 -4.04 -12.88 12.02
CA LEU A 113 -4.68 -14.14 12.38
C LEU A 113 -3.93 -15.29 11.72
N GLU A 114 -3.90 -16.40 12.43
CA GLU A 114 -3.38 -17.67 11.96
C GLU A 114 -4.47 -18.74 12.06
N SER A 115 -4.63 -19.56 11.02
CA SER A 115 -5.54 -20.70 11.07
C SER A 115 -4.99 -21.77 12.01
N ARG A 116 -5.86 -22.43 12.78
CA ARG A 116 -5.47 -23.54 13.65
C ARG A 116 -5.09 -24.78 12.84
N TYR A 117 -5.82 -25.04 11.75
CA TYR A 117 -5.61 -26.21 10.90
C TYR A 117 -5.06 -25.79 9.52
N PRO A 118 -4.28 -26.65 8.84
CA PRO A 118 -3.83 -26.40 7.48
C PRO A 118 -5.01 -26.30 6.50
N VAL A 119 -4.93 -25.34 5.58
CA VAL A 119 -5.93 -25.08 4.53
C VAL A 119 -5.45 -25.67 3.20
N ARG A 120 -6.38 -26.25 2.44
CA ARG A 120 -6.14 -26.79 1.09
C ARG A 120 -6.30 -25.69 0.05
N TYR A 121 -5.31 -25.51 -0.83
CA TYR A 121 -5.32 -24.45 -1.85
C TYR A 121 -5.57 -24.95 -3.29
N GLY A 122 -5.94 -26.22 -3.45
CA GLY A 122 -6.14 -26.87 -4.75
C GLY A 122 -5.08 -27.91 -5.08
N VAL A 123 -5.09 -28.39 -6.32
CA VAL A 123 -4.13 -29.39 -6.82
C VAL A 123 -2.72 -28.79 -6.86
N ASP A 124 -1.71 -29.58 -6.50
CA ASP A 124 -0.27 -29.23 -6.50
C ASP A 124 0.20 -28.15 -5.52
N ARG A 125 -0.69 -27.60 -4.69
CA ARG A 125 -0.28 -26.72 -3.58
C ARG A 125 -0.18 -27.50 -2.29
N VAL A 126 0.90 -27.25 -1.54
CA VAL A 126 1.07 -27.83 -0.21
C VAL A 126 0.07 -27.21 0.74
N ASP A 127 -0.66 -28.07 1.45
CA ASP A 127 -1.55 -27.61 2.52
C ASP A 127 -0.74 -26.90 3.57
N SER A 128 -1.14 -25.68 3.91
CA SER A 128 -0.37 -24.81 4.78
C SER A 128 -1.28 -24.02 5.70
N ILE A 129 -0.71 -23.53 6.80
CA ILE A 129 -1.41 -22.66 7.73
C ILE A 129 -1.69 -21.32 7.04
N GLU A 130 -2.96 -20.92 7.04
CA GLU A 130 -3.37 -19.67 6.42
C GLU A 130 -3.19 -18.50 7.37
N HIS A 131 -2.85 -17.33 6.82
CA HIS A 131 -2.67 -16.12 7.59
C HIS A 131 -3.50 -14.97 7.01
N ILE A 132 -4.25 -14.29 7.87
CA ILE A 132 -5.06 -13.12 7.49
C ILE A 132 -4.53 -11.88 8.20
N VAL A 133 -4.32 -10.81 7.42
CA VAL A 133 -4.02 -9.48 7.97
C VAL A 133 -5.24 -8.58 7.78
N GLY A 134 -5.78 -8.10 8.90
CA GLY A 134 -6.92 -7.21 8.92
C GLY A 134 -6.72 -6.01 9.84
N ILE A 135 -7.71 -5.13 9.84
CA ILE A 135 -7.77 -3.92 10.68
C ILE A 135 -9.17 -3.87 11.27
N CYS A 136 -9.28 -3.48 12.54
CA CYS A 136 -10.56 -3.16 13.16
C CYS A 136 -10.38 -2.00 14.13
N ARG A 137 -11.48 -1.46 14.65
CA ARG A 137 -11.43 -0.56 15.80
C ARG A 137 -11.09 -1.36 17.05
N VAL A 138 -10.38 -0.76 18.00
CA VAL A 138 -10.01 -1.43 19.26
C VAL A 138 -11.23 -2.01 19.98
N THR A 139 -12.34 -1.26 20.01
CA THR A 139 -13.61 -1.69 20.63
C THR A 139 -14.28 -2.88 19.93
N ASP A 140 -14.03 -3.05 18.64
CA ASP A 140 -14.67 -4.06 17.81
C ASP A 140 -13.85 -5.36 17.74
N PHE A 141 -12.62 -5.39 18.27
CA PHE A 141 -11.69 -6.51 18.05
C PHE A 141 -12.26 -7.85 18.50
N GLU A 142 -12.83 -7.96 19.71
CA GLU A 142 -13.44 -9.22 20.18
C GLU A 142 -14.64 -9.63 19.31
N ALA A 143 -15.45 -8.68 18.87
CA ALA A 143 -16.59 -8.94 17.99
C ALA A 143 -16.13 -9.41 16.59
N VAL A 144 -15.05 -8.83 16.07
CA VAL A 144 -14.41 -9.25 14.82
C VAL A 144 -13.83 -10.67 14.96
N MET A 145 -13.18 -11.00 16.09
CA MET A 145 -12.70 -12.35 16.35
C MET A 145 -13.84 -13.38 16.40
N LYS A 146 -14.97 -13.04 17.03
CA LYS A 146 -16.19 -13.86 17.01
C LYS A 146 -16.75 -14.02 15.58
N MET A 147 -16.76 -12.94 14.80
CA MET A 147 -17.22 -12.98 13.41
C MET A 147 -16.35 -13.90 12.54
N TYR A 148 -15.02 -13.78 12.61
CA TYR A 148 -14.11 -14.67 11.88
C TYR A 148 -14.30 -16.14 12.28
N ASN A 149 -14.61 -16.40 13.55
CA ASN A 149 -14.92 -17.72 14.09
C ASN A 149 -16.44 -18.02 14.06
N SER A 150 -17.09 -17.70 12.95
CA SER A 150 -18.52 -17.99 12.73
C SER A 150 -18.82 -18.18 11.25
N LEU A 151 -20.05 -18.60 10.92
CA LEU A 151 -20.54 -18.64 9.54
C LEU A 151 -20.72 -17.24 8.92
N GLU A 152 -20.56 -16.18 9.70
CA GLU A 152 -20.60 -14.80 9.25
C GLU A 152 -19.24 -14.26 8.81
N ALA A 153 -18.17 -15.05 8.86
CA ALA A 153 -16.83 -14.65 8.46
C ALA A 153 -16.81 -14.07 7.02
N PRO A 154 -15.82 -13.22 6.69
CA PRO A 154 -15.60 -12.81 5.30
C PRO A 154 -15.41 -14.02 4.39
N GLU A 155 -15.74 -13.88 3.10
CA GLU A 155 -15.69 -14.99 2.13
C GLU A 155 -14.36 -15.75 2.15
N ALA A 156 -13.23 -15.03 2.15
CA ALA A 156 -11.91 -15.65 2.26
C ALA A 156 -11.73 -16.49 3.53
N GLY A 157 -12.33 -16.05 4.64
CA GLY A 157 -12.31 -16.78 5.91
C GLY A 157 -13.18 -18.04 5.88
N ILE A 158 -14.38 -17.97 5.29
CA ILE A 158 -15.28 -19.12 5.11
C ILE A 158 -14.63 -20.15 4.17
N THR A 159 -14.11 -19.71 3.03
CA THR A 159 -13.44 -20.58 2.06
C THR A 159 -12.24 -21.29 2.68
N ALA A 160 -11.48 -20.61 3.55
CA ALA A 160 -10.39 -21.24 4.29
C ALA A 160 -10.89 -22.29 5.31
N MET A 161 -11.99 -22.03 6.02
CA MET A 161 -12.60 -22.99 6.94
C MET A 161 -13.18 -24.22 6.21
N ASP A 162 -13.85 -24.00 5.08
CA ASP A 162 -14.40 -25.07 4.23
C ASP A 162 -13.28 -25.97 3.67
N ASN A 163 -12.13 -25.39 3.37
CA ASN A 163 -10.96 -26.09 2.83
C ASN A 163 -9.99 -26.62 3.91
N ALA A 164 -10.27 -26.39 5.20
CA ALA A 164 -9.38 -26.78 6.27
C ALA A 164 -9.35 -28.29 6.51
N ARG A 165 -8.20 -28.79 6.97
CA ARG A 165 -8.04 -30.17 7.48
C ARG A 165 -8.51 -30.26 8.92
N TRP A 166 -9.82 -30.32 9.11
CA TRP A 166 -10.42 -30.52 10.43
C TRP A 166 -10.02 -31.87 11.06
N PRO A 167 -9.97 -31.99 12.40
CA PRO A 167 -9.56 -33.22 13.10
C PRO A 167 -10.35 -34.48 12.69
N TRP A 168 -11.64 -34.33 12.37
CA TRP A 168 -12.51 -35.43 11.93
C TRP A 168 -12.44 -35.71 10.42
N THR A 169 -11.80 -34.83 9.64
CA THR A 169 -11.60 -35.10 8.22
C THR A 169 -10.51 -36.14 8.05
N VAL A 170 -10.83 -37.26 7.39
CA VAL A 170 -9.86 -38.32 7.14
C VAL A 170 -8.67 -37.72 6.40
N SER A 171 -7.47 -37.82 7.00
CA SER A 171 -6.25 -37.38 6.36
C SER A 171 -6.13 -38.12 5.03
N ARG A 172 -6.07 -37.39 3.92
CA ARG A 172 -5.73 -38.02 2.63
C ARG A 172 -4.36 -38.63 2.81
N THR A 173 -4.31 -39.96 2.87
CA THR A 173 -3.09 -40.69 2.60
C THR A 173 -2.65 -40.23 1.23
N SER A 174 -1.52 -39.54 1.15
CA SER A 174 -0.94 -39.16 -0.12
C SER A 174 -0.73 -40.45 -0.87
N LYS A 175 -1.56 -40.72 -1.89
CA LYS A 175 -1.30 -41.83 -2.80
C LYS A 175 0.04 -41.50 -3.39
N THR A 176 1.05 -42.28 -3.05
CA THR A 176 2.35 -42.22 -3.68
C THR A 176 2.07 -42.35 -5.17
N VAL A 177 2.28 -41.27 -5.93
CA VAL A 177 2.10 -41.31 -7.38
C VAL A 177 3.12 -42.34 -7.85
N LYS A 178 2.62 -43.49 -8.28
CA LYS A 178 3.44 -44.54 -8.87
C LYS A 178 3.89 -44.01 -10.22
N TRP A 179 5.04 -43.33 -10.24
CA TRP A 179 5.63 -42.77 -11.44
C TRP A 179 6.40 -43.81 -12.26
N TRP A 180 6.54 -45.03 -11.71
CA TRP A 180 7.10 -46.20 -12.37
C TRP A 180 6.00 -47.12 -12.89
N ASN A 181 6.16 -47.60 -14.12
CA ASN A 181 5.25 -48.56 -14.71
C ASN A 181 5.59 -49.98 -14.24
N SER A 182 6.89 -50.28 -14.10
CA SER A 182 7.42 -51.59 -13.70
C SER A 182 8.25 -51.52 -12.42
N GLU A 183 8.39 -52.66 -11.72
CA GLU A 183 9.26 -52.75 -10.53
C GLU A 183 10.76 -52.58 -10.90
N GLU A 184 11.12 -52.89 -12.14
CA GLU A 184 12.48 -52.70 -12.68
C GLU A 184 12.85 -51.22 -12.77
N GLU A 185 11.94 -50.36 -13.27
CA GLU A 185 12.14 -48.90 -13.30
C GLU A 185 12.31 -48.33 -11.88
N LEU A 186 11.60 -48.88 -10.88
CA LEU A 186 11.77 -48.47 -9.49
C LEU A 186 13.14 -48.88 -8.93
N GLN A 187 13.61 -50.08 -9.26
CA GLN A 187 14.93 -50.54 -8.84
C GLN A 187 16.05 -49.73 -9.50
N GLU A 188 15.90 -49.40 -10.78
CA GLU A 188 16.84 -48.56 -11.52
C GLU A 188 16.86 -47.12 -10.98
N ALA A 189 15.69 -46.55 -10.69
CA ALA A 189 15.60 -45.25 -10.04
C ALA A 189 16.27 -45.23 -8.66
N ARG A 190 16.04 -46.27 -7.85
CA ARG A 190 16.66 -46.41 -6.53
C ARG A 190 18.17 -46.59 -6.63
N SER A 191 18.66 -47.38 -7.59
CA SER A 191 20.09 -47.56 -7.82
C SER A 191 20.74 -46.25 -8.27
N LEU A 192 20.15 -45.55 -9.23
CA LEU A 192 20.60 -44.22 -9.67
C LEU A 192 20.60 -43.20 -8.53
N THR A 193 19.57 -43.19 -7.69
CA THR A 193 19.50 -42.28 -6.53
C THR A 193 20.58 -42.62 -5.50
N SER A 194 20.80 -43.91 -5.22
CA SER A 194 21.87 -44.33 -4.30
C SER A 194 23.26 -44.00 -4.82
N MET A 195 23.51 -44.19 -6.13
CA MET A 195 24.78 -43.81 -6.76
C MET A 195 24.99 -42.29 -6.75
N SER A 196 23.94 -41.50 -7.04
CA SER A 196 23.99 -40.04 -6.98
C SER A 196 24.22 -39.52 -5.56
N MET A 197 23.61 -40.16 -4.55
CA MET A 197 23.80 -39.80 -3.14
C MET A 197 25.23 -40.13 -2.67
N GLU A 198 25.76 -41.30 -3.04
CA GLU A 198 27.16 -41.65 -2.78
C GLU A 198 28.15 -40.72 -3.50
N GLU A 199 27.85 -40.34 -4.75
CA GLU A 199 28.67 -39.39 -5.50
C GLU A 199 28.64 -38.00 -4.88
N SER A 200 27.48 -37.53 -4.43
CA SER A 200 27.33 -36.26 -3.71
C SER A 200 28.08 -36.28 -2.37
N LEU A 201 28.03 -37.39 -1.63
CA LEU A 201 28.82 -37.58 -0.40
C LEU A 201 30.33 -37.60 -0.69
N ARG A 202 30.76 -38.25 -1.78
CA ARG A 202 32.18 -38.24 -2.23
C ARG A 202 32.64 -36.87 -2.72
N GLN A 203 31.77 -36.09 -3.34
CA GLN A 203 32.05 -34.72 -3.75
C GLN A 203 32.16 -33.79 -2.54
N ASN A 204 31.27 -33.94 -1.55
CA ASN A 204 31.33 -33.20 -0.29
C ASN A 204 32.59 -33.55 0.52
N SER A 205 32.99 -34.83 0.57
CA SER A 205 34.26 -35.22 1.22
C SER A 205 35.49 -34.70 0.48
N LYS A 206 35.42 -34.49 -0.84
CA LYS A 206 36.48 -33.80 -1.60
C LYS A 206 36.47 -32.29 -1.39
N ALA A 207 35.30 -31.70 -1.11
CA ALA A 207 35.15 -30.28 -0.79
C ALA A 207 35.70 -29.92 0.60
N GLU A 208 35.76 -30.84 1.57
CA GLU A 208 36.52 -30.60 2.80
C GLU A 208 38.02 -30.34 2.54
N GLY A 209 38.58 -30.91 1.47
CA GLY A 209 39.92 -30.58 0.99
C GLY A 209 40.05 -29.17 0.38
N SER A 210 38.95 -28.55 -0.06
CA SER A 210 38.96 -27.18 -0.60
C SER A 210 39.02 -26.13 0.50
N GLN A 211 38.45 -26.40 1.69
CA GLN A 211 38.63 -25.54 2.86
C GLN A 211 40.10 -25.50 3.32
N ALA A 212 40.82 -26.63 3.27
CA ALA A 212 42.25 -26.66 3.55
C ALA A 212 43.09 -25.88 2.52
N ARG A 213 42.68 -25.88 1.24
CA ARG A 213 43.31 -25.03 0.20
C ARG A 213 43.02 -23.54 0.42
N LEU A 214 41.78 -23.17 0.74
CA LEU A 214 41.40 -21.80 1.05
C LEU A 214 42.15 -21.25 2.28
N GLN A 215 42.33 -22.07 3.33
CA GLN A 215 43.18 -21.68 4.47
C GLN A 215 44.65 -21.49 4.08
N LYS A 216 45.18 -22.33 3.19
CA LYS A 216 46.57 -22.21 2.71
C LYS A 216 46.77 -20.96 1.86
N ASP A 217 45.80 -20.61 1.02
CA ASP A 217 45.84 -19.42 0.18
C ASP A 217 45.64 -18.14 1.01
N ALA A 218 44.76 -18.15 2.03
CA ALA A 218 44.63 -17.07 2.99
C ALA A 218 45.95 -16.81 3.76
N ARG A 219 46.66 -17.88 4.16
CA ARG A 219 47.99 -17.76 4.79
C ARG A 219 49.04 -17.17 3.85
N ARG A 220 49.05 -17.56 2.57
CA ARG A 220 49.96 -16.98 1.56
C ARG A 220 49.66 -15.50 1.32
N HIS A 221 48.39 -15.14 1.29
CA HIS A 221 47.96 -13.76 1.08
C HIS A 221 48.33 -12.87 2.27
N MET A 222 48.10 -13.32 3.51
CA MET A 222 48.58 -12.62 4.73
C MET A 222 50.09 -12.45 4.73
N ALA A 223 50.87 -13.49 4.36
CA ALA A 223 52.32 -13.37 4.28
C ALA A 223 52.76 -12.34 3.23
N GLN A 224 52.06 -12.24 2.09
CA GLN A 224 52.31 -11.20 1.09
C GLN A 224 51.96 -9.80 1.59
N THR A 225 50.84 -9.63 2.30
CA THR A 225 50.44 -8.32 2.84
C THR A 225 51.41 -7.83 3.90
N VAL A 226 51.88 -8.73 4.79
CA VAL A 226 52.92 -8.42 5.78
C VAL A 226 54.22 -8.01 5.09
N ALA A 227 54.68 -8.75 4.07
CA ALA A 227 55.90 -8.42 3.33
C ALA A 227 55.79 -7.15 2.45
N VAL A 228 54.58 -6.71 2.11
CA VAL A 228 54.34 -5.42 1.44
C VAL A 228 54.32 -4.29 2.47
N ALA A 229 53.66 -4.48 3.61
CA ALA A 229 53.64 -3.50 4.69
C ALA A 229 55.05 -3.23 5.23
N GLU A 230 55.87 -4.26 5.39
CA GLU A 230 57.27 -4.14 5.83
C GLU A 230 58.08 -3.30 4.82
N ARG A 231 57.95 -3.57 3.51
CA ARG A 231 58.60 -2.76 2.46
C ARG A 231 58.12 -1.31 2.40
N VAL A 232 56.82 -1.08 2.62
CA VAL A 232 56.25 0.28 2.65
C VAL A 232 56.74 1.07 3.87
N SER A 233 57.05 0.38 4.98
CA SER A 233 57.62 1.03 6.17
C SER A 233 59.13 1.32 6.06
N GLU A 234 59.85 0.61 5.19
CA GLU A 234 61.29 0.83 4.93
C GLU A 234 61.54 1.99 3.95
N GLU A 235 60.57 2.33 3.09
CA GLU A 235 60.68 3.45 2.17
C GLU A 235 60.29 4.77 2.86
N ASN A 236 61.29 5.56 3.21
CA ASN A 236 61.13 6.89 3.81
C ASN A 236 60.53 7.87 2.77
N LEU A 237 59.21 8.04 2.79
CA LEU A 237 58.44 8.79 1.77
C LEU A 237 58.44 10.33 1.95
N ASP A 238 59.32 10.89 2.79
CA ASP A 238 59.43 12.33 3.08
C ASP A 238 59.92 13.22 1.91
N GLY A 239 59.88 12.73 0.67
CA GLY A 239 60.33 13.49 -0.51
C GLY A 239 59.54 13.25 -1.81
N VAL A 240 58.43 12.51 -1.80
CA VAL A 240 57.69 12.22 -3.03
C VAL A 240 56.62 13.29 -3.28
N GLU A 241 57.00 14.38 -3.96
CA GLU A 241 56.04 15.27 -4.59
C GLU A 241 55.30 14.52 -5.71
N SER A 242 54.02 14.21 -5.49
CA SER A 242 53.17 13.56 -6.48
C SER A 242 52.87 14.49 -7.66
N ARG A 243 53.80 14.56 -8.62
CA ARG A 243 53.59 15.28 -9.88
C ARG A 243 52.71 14.43 -10.80
N MET A 244 51.39 14.61 -10.73
CA MET A 244 50.45 14.01 -11.67
C MET A 244 50.78 14.43 -13.11
N LYS A 245 51.42 13.55 -13.89
CA LYS A 245 51.56 13.72 -15.34
C LYS A 245 50.19 13.50 -15.98
N ARG A 246 49.55 14.58 -16.44
CA ARG A 246 48.37 14.51 -17.30
C ARG A 246 48.75 13.78 -18.60
N LEU A 247 48.03 12.72 -18.95
CA LEU A 247 48.21 12.01 -20.21
C LEU A 247 47.81 12.94 -21.38
N PRO A 248 48.72 13.28 -22.31
CA PRO A 248 48.40 14.08 -23.47
C PRO A 248 47.60 13.21 -24.46
N GLY A 249 46.28 13.42 -24.53
CA GLY A 249 45.42 12.67 -25.46
C GLY A 249 43.95 12.56 -25.07
N LYS A 250 43.56 13.00 -23.86
CA LYS A 250 42.13 13.14 -23.48
C LYS A 250 41.81 14.58 -23.07
N ILE A 251 41.96 15.49 -24.02
CA ILE A 251 41.31 16.80 -23.95
C ILE A 251 40.22 16.76 -25.01
N PRO A 252 38.93 16.87 -24.65
CA PRO A 252 37.88 17.07 -25.64
C PRO A 252 38.21 18.35 -26.41
N TYR A 253 38.48 18.24 -27.71
CA TYR A 253 38.68 19.42 -28.55
C TYR A 253 37.31 19.95 -28.94
N GLU A 254 37.12 21.22 -28.66
CA GLU A 254 35.95 22.00 -29.01
C GLU A 254 36.08 22.46 -30.46
N VAL A 255 35.01 22.34 -31.25
CA VAL A 255 34.99 22.80 -32.64
C VAL A 255 34.28 24.16 -32.66
N GLU A 256 35.04 25.21 -32.98
CA GLU A 256 34.49 26.55 -33.18
C GLU A 256 33.86 26.64 -34.58
N PHE A 257 32.60 27.05 -34.62
CA PHE A 257 31.89 27.35 -35.86
C PHE A 257 32.11 28.82 -36.24
N ALA A 258 31.94 29.15 -37.53
CA ALA A 258 32.19 30.50 -38.05
C ALA A 258 31.28 31.59 -37.45
N ASP A 259 30.24 31.21 -36.71
CA ASP A 259 29.34 32.09 -35.96
C ASP A 259 29.82 32.41 -34.53
N GLY A 260 30.99 31.87 -34.13
CA GLY A 260 31.58 32.05 -32.81
C GLY A 260 30.99 31.13 -31.74
N THR A 261 30.13 30.18 -32.11
CA THR A 261 29.63 29.16 -31.19
C THR A 261 30.58 27.97 -31.14
N VAL A 262 30.66 27.35 -29.98
CA VAL A 262 31.55 26.23 -29.71
C VAL A 262 30.69 25.03 -29.39
N ALA A 263 30.76 23.97 -30.20
CA ALA A 263 30.01 22.75 -29.95
C ALA A 263 30.93 21.55 -29.79
N HIS A 264 30.56 20.68 -28.86
CA HIS A 264 31.20 19.39 -28.71
C HIS A 264 30.62 18.41 -29.75
N PRO A 265 31.44 17.56 -30.40
CA PRO A 265 30.96 16.62 -31.42
C PRO A 265 29.94 15.58 -30.92
N SER A 266 29.71 15.49 -29.60
CA SER A 266 28.67 14.64 -29.00
C SER A 266 27.26 15.22 -29.04
N GLY A 267 27.04 16.38 -29.70
CA GLY A 267 25.72 17.00 -29.84
C GLY A 267 25.15 17.60 -28.55
N PHE A 268 25.97 17.69 -27.50
CA PHE A 268 25.61 18.36 -26.25
C PHE A 268 26.01 19.84 -26.39
N VAL A 269 25.00 20.72 -26.46
CA VAL A 269 25.19 22.17 -26.42
C VAL A 269 25.00 22.60 -24.96
N PRO A 270 26.07 22.77 -24.16
CA PRO A 270 25.90 23.38 -22.85
C PRO A 270 25.32 24.79 -23.04
N PRO A 271 24.41 25.26 -22.15
CA PRO A 271 23.89 26.62 -22.23
C PRO A 271 25.08 27.57 -22.22
N THR A 272 25.25 28.31 -23.33
CA THR A 272 26.34 29.23 -23.54
C THR A 272 26.43 30.18 -22.35
N ALA A 273 27.62 30.32 -21.76
CA ALA A 273 27.86 31.26 -20.69
C ALA A 273 27.43 32.66 -21.17
N VAL A 274 26.36 33.18 -20.57
CA VAL A 274 25.93 34.57 -20.70
C VAL A 274 26.98 35.43 -19.99
N HIS A 275 28.13 35.59 -20.64
CA HIS A 275 29.06 36.68 -20.37
C HIS A 275 28.51 37.95 -21.01
N LYS A 276 27.48 38.52 -20.39
CA LYS A 276 27.24 39.97 -20.31
C LYS A 276 26.52 40.30 -19.00
N PHE A 277 27.11 39.93 -17.87
CA PHE A 277 26.81 40.57 -16.58
C PHE A 277 27.64 41.85 -16.43
N GLY A 278 27.44 42.77 -17.37
CA GLY A 278 28.14 44.04 -17.42
C GLY A 278 27.19 45.14 -17.88
N ASP A 279 26.20 45.43 -17.05
CA ASP A 279 25.51 46.73 -17.03
C ASP A 279 24.97 46.96 -15.60
N PRO A 280 25.51 47.91 -14.82
CA PRO A 280 25.16 48.10 -13.41
C PRO A 280 23.89 48.97 -13.18
N ASP A 281 23.21 49.46 -14.22
CA ASP A 281 22.21 50.54 -14.05
C ASP A 281 20.74 50.10 -14.00
N HIS A 282 20.44 48.79 -13.92
CA HIS A 282 19.05 48.33 -14.05
C HIS A 282 18.58 47.28 -13.04
N TYR A 283 18.91 47.40 -11.75
CA TYR A 283 18.07 46.86 -10.66
C TYR A 283 18.17 47.72 -9.39
N THR A 284 17.31 48.73 -9.29
CA THR A 284 17.04 49.45 -8.04
C THR A 284 15.85 48.79 -7.32
N SER A 285 16.15 48.04 -6.26
CA SER A 285 15.40 47.77 -5.00
C SER A 285 15.66 46.31 -4.58
N ALA A 286 15.93 45.92 -3.34
CA ALA A 286 16.05 46.62 -2.07
C ALA A 286 16.92 45.74 -1.15
N HIS A 287 18.19 46.10 -0.92
CA HIS A 287 18.95 45.62 0.25
C HIS A 287 19.96 46.70 0.62
N SER A 288 19.78 47.32 1.79
CA SER A 288 20.67 48.37 2.27
C SER A 288 22.05 47.80 2.63
N SER A 289 23.08 48.59 2.34
CA SER A 289 24.49 48.36 2.70
C SER A 289 24.69 48.05 4.19
N GLU A 290 23.81 48.59 5.04
CA GLU A 290 23.85 48.40 6.50
C GLU A 290 23.50 46.97 6.92
N ALA A 291 22.58 46.29 6.24
CA ALA A 291 22.20 44.92 6.56
C ALA A 291 23.33 43.90 6.27
N ARG A 292 24.19 44.20 5.29
CA ARG A 292 25.38 43.37 5.01
C ARG A 292 26.48 43.56 6.04
N LYS A 293 26.67 44.78 6.55
CA LYS A 293 27.64 45.05 7.63
C LYS A 293 27.21 44.39 8.94
N ALA A 294 25.93 44.48 9.31
CA ALA A 294 25.40 43.83 10.50
C ALA A 294 25.58 42.31 10.46
N ARG A 295 25.34 41.67 9.31
CA ARG A 295 25.49 40.21 9.15
C ARG A 295 26.97 39.77 9.15
N ALA A 296 27.87 40.58 8.62
CA ALA A 296 29.31 40.30 8.65
C ALA A 296 29.89 40.42 10.07
N GLU A 297 29.41 41.37 10.87
CA GLU A 297 29.81 41.50 12.29
C GLU A 297 29.25 40.36 13.14
N GLN A 298 28.03 39.89 12.85
CA GLN A 298 27.42 38.77 13.56
C GLN A 298 28.13 37.42 13.29
N ILE A 299 28.66 37.23 12.09
CA ILE A 299 29.46 36.04 11.74
C ILE A 299 30.83 36.12 12.44
N LYS A 300 31.43 37.31 12.52
CA LYS A 300 32.71 37.51 13.23
C LYS A 300 32.60 37.29 14.74
N SER A 301 31.45 37.58 15.35
CA SER A 301 31.23 37.28 16.78
C SER A 301 31.04 35.78 17.04
N LEU A 302 30.49 35.01 16.09
CA LEU A 302 30.27 33.57 16.24
C LEU A 302 31.55 32.74 16.04
N GLU A 303 32.51 33.22 15.25
CA GLU A 303 33.81 32.55 15.07
C GLU A 303 34.75 32.68 16.28
N LEU A 304 34.46 33.56 17.24
CA LEU A 304 35.31 33.76 18.43
C LEU A 304 34.89 32.92 19.65
N GLU A 305 33.71 32.30 19.65
CA GLU A 305 33.18 31.55 20.81
C GLU A 305 33.31 30.02 20.68
N HIS A 306 33.86 29.49 19.58
CA HIS A 306 33.98 28.04 19.32
C HIS A 306 35.43 27.52 19.23
N TYR A 307 36.35 28.03 20.05
CA TYR A 307 37.59 27.31 20.37
C TYR A 307 37.38 26.43 21.60
N SER A 308 36.93 25.19 21.37
CA SER A 308 36.93 24.13 22.36
C SER A 308 38.36 23.72 22.72
N ASP A 309 38.58 23.57 24.02
CA ASP A 309 39.79 23.14 24.71
C ASP A 309 40.52 21.95 24.02
N PRO A 310 41.80 22.11 23.60
CA PRO A 310 42.57 21.06 22.92
C PRO A 310 42.78 19.81 23.77
N SER A 311 42.55 19.88 25.09
CA SER A 311 42.63 18.72 25.98
C SER A 311 41.52 17.68 25.74
N ILE A 312 40.38 18.09 25.17
CA ILE A 312 39.26 17.18 24.88
C ILE A 312 39.52 16.33 23.63
N GLN A 313 40.18 16.91 22.62
CA GLN A 313 40.58 16.15 21.43
C GLN A 313 41.64 15.11 21.76
N ILE A 314 42.63 15.45 22.61
CA ILE A 314 43.67 14.49 23.00
C ILE A 314 43.05 13.29 23.73
N LYS A 315 42.11 13.52 24.66
CA LYS A 315 41.40 12.43 25.36
C LYS A 315 40.51 11.59 24.45
N GLN A 316 39.89 12.19 23.43
CA GLN A 316 39.13 11.43 22.44
C GLN A 316 40.03 10.57 21.56
N TRP A 317 41.21 11.06 21.19
CA TRP A 317 42.20 10.31 20.42
C TRP A 317 42.84 9.18 21.23
N GLU A 318 43.13 9.40 22.52
CA GLU A 318 43.59 8.34 23.42
C GLU A 318 42.52 7.25 23.60
N ALA A 319 41.25 7.63 23.78
CA ALA A 319 40.14 6.68 23.92
C ALA A 319 39.80 5.91 22.63
N VAL A 320 40.14 6.46 21.45
CA VAL A 320 40.05 5.74 20.18
C VAL A 320 41.23 4.80 20.00
N LYS A 321 42.43 5.22 20.40
CA LYS A 321 43.65 4.41 20.32
C LYS A 321 43.60 3.21 21.26
N GLU A 322 43.13 3.40 22.49
CA GLU A 322 42.95 2.34 23.50
C GLU A 322 41.91 1.31 23.02
N ARG A 323 40.82 1.75 22.39
CA ARG A 323 39.84 0.84 21.76
C ARG A 323 40.40 0.03 20.60
N THR A 324 41.25 0.62 19.77
CA THR A 324 41.94 -0.14 18.70
C THR A 324 42.94 -1.17 19.23
N GLU A 325 43.51 -0.98 20.41
CA GLU A 325 44.42 -1.94 21.06
C GLU A 325 43.64 -3.06 21.78
N GLU A 326 42.50 -2.74 22.41
CA GLU A 326 41.64 -3.74 23.10
C GLU A 326 40.79 -4.59 22.16
N GLU A 327 40.29 -4.04 21.05
CA GLU A 327 39.38 -4.75 20.15
C GLU A 327 40.09 -5.72 19.18
N GLY A 328 41.43 -5.70 19.14
CA GLY A 328 42.23 -6.62 18.32
C GLY A 328 41.90 -6.57 16.81
N PRO A 329 42.55 -7.39 15.97
CA PRO A 329 42.45 -7.31 14.51
C PRO A 329 41.14 -7.90 13.95
N LEU A 330 40.02 -7.75 14.66
CA LEU A 330 38.72 -8.24 14.23
C LEU A 330 38.14 -7.38 13.09
N MET A 331 38.38 -6.07 13.14
CA MET A 331 37.94 -5.14 12.09
C MET A 331 38.72 -5.28 10.78
N SER A 332 40.02 -5.63 10.84
CA SER A 332 40.82 -5.89 9.64
C SER A 332 40.39 -7.19 8.93
N GLN A 333 39.97 -8.21 9.68
CA GLN A 333 39.44 -9.45 9.09
C GLN A 333 38.09 -9.24 8.37
N LEU A 334 37.26 -8.30 8.83
CA LEU A 334 35.99 -7.96 8.18
C LEU A 334 36.17 -7.12 6.90
N THR A 335 37.20 -6.28 6.84
CA THR A 335 37.49 -5.50 5.61
C THR A 335 38.14 -6.35 4.52
N ASP A 336 38.99 -7.32 4.90
CA ASP A 336 39.63 -8.24 3.96
C ASP A 336 38.62 -9.15 3.25
N GLY A 337 37.53 -9.57 3.92
CA GLY A 337 36.49 -10.39 3.30
C GLY A 337 35.68 -9.67 2.20
N ILE A 338 35.53 -8.34 2.29
CA ILE A 338 34.73 -7.55 1.34
C ILE A 338 35.57 -7.13 0.13
N LEU A 339 36.89 -6.94 0.29
CA LEU A 339 37.80 -6.60 -0.81
C LEU A 339 38.44 -7.82 -1.51
N ALA A 340 38.50 -8.99 -0.85
CA ALA A 340 39.02 -10.23 -1.44
C ALA A 340 38.01 -10.94 -2.38
N GLY A 341 36.74 -10.53 -2.36
CA GLY A 341 35.72 -10.96 -3.32
C GLY A 341 35.85 -10.22 -4.65
N GLY A 342 36.93 -10.45 -5.39
CA GLY A 342 37.11 -9.98 -6.77
C GLY A 342 36.07 -10.59 -7.71
N VAL A 343 34.85 -10.05 -7.70
CA VAL A 343 33.86 -10.27 -8.75
C VAL A 343 34.28 -9.40 -9.95
N SER A 344 35.33 -9.84 -10.63
CA SER A 344 35.63 -9.39 -11.98
C SER A 344 34.58 -10.01 -12.90
N ALA A 345 33.50 -9.29 -13.16
CA ALA A 345 32.58 -9.62 -14.25
C ALA A 345 33.33 -9.40 -15.57
N ALA A 346 34.00 -10.43 -16.06
CA ALA A 346 34.46 -10.49 -17.45
C ALA A 346 33.21 -10.64 -18.33
N THR A 347 32.68 -9.52 -18.81
CA THR A 347 31.67 -9.54 -19.87
C THR A 347 32.37 -9.90 -21.17
N GLU A 348 32.37 -11.18 -21.52
CA GLU A 348 32.70 -11.61 -22.87
C GLU A 348 31.58 -11.10 -23.79
N PRO A 349 31.87 -10.26 -24.80
CA PRO A 349 30.84 -9.81 -25.74
C PRO A 349 30.34 -11.02 -26.52
N LYS A 350 29.10 -11.44 -26.25
CA LYS A 350 28.42 -12.41 -27.11
C LYS A 350 28.00 -11.70 -28.39
N ASP A 351 28.60 -12.08 -29.52
CA ASP A 351 28.26 -11.60 -30.87
C ASP A 351 26.81 -11.91 -31.31
N ALA A 352 26.02 -12.62 -30.50
CA ALA A 352 24.69 -13.12 -30.86
C ALA A 352 23.51 -12.34 -30.24
N LYS A 353 23.64 -11.03 -29.98
CA LYS A 353 22.49 -10.23 -29.55
C LYS A 353 22.34 -8.90 -30.28
N ILE A 354 22.52 -8.96 -31.60
CA ILE A 354 21.85 -8.01 -32.50
C ILE A 354 20.56 -8.71 -32.92
N PRO A 355 19.36 -8.14 -32.66
CA PRO A 355 18.13 -8.66 -33.23
C PRO A 355 18.32 -8.66 -34.75
N THR A 356 18.32 -9.84 -35.36
CA THR A 356 18.40 -9.96 -36.81
C THR A 356 17.12 -9.37 -37.38
N GLU A 357 17.24 -8.20 -37.98
CA GLU A 357 16.17 -7.53 -38.70
C GLU A 357 15.77 -8.40 -39.89
N ILE A 358 14.48 -8.70 -39.99
CA ILE A 358 13.95 -9.56 -41.06
C ILE A 358 13.50 -8.64 -42.20
N HIS A 359 14.13 -8.76 -43.37
CA HIS A 359 13.62 -8.15 -44.59
C HIS A 359 12.45 -8.99 -45.10
N GLY A 360 11.22 -8.50 -44.94
CA GLY A 360 10.07 -9.05 -45.66
C GLY A 360 10.18 -8.73 -47.14
N VAL A 361 10.43 -9.74 -47.98
CA VAL A 361 10.32 -9.63 -49.43
C VAL A 361 8.93 -10.14 -49.82
N HIS A 362 8.07 -9.27 -50.35
CA HIS A 362 6.89 -9.70 -51.10
C HIS A 362 7.22 -9.85 -52.59
N GLU A 363 6.44 -10.68 -53.29
CA GLU A 363 6.60 -11.06 -54.71
C GLU A 363 6.60 -9.87 -55.71
N ASN A 364 6.28 -8.65 -55.26
CA ASN A 364 6.19 -7.45 -56.10
C ASN A 364 7.42 -6.51 -56.01
N ALA A 365 8.55 -6.97 -55.47
CA ALA A 365 9.87 -6.29 -55.53
C ALA A 365 9.98 -4.86 -54.96
N VAL A 366 9.08 -4.43 -54.07
CA VAL A 366 9.22 -3.16 -53.32
C VAL A 366 9.71 -3.47 -51.90
N ALA A 367 10.90 -2.96 -51.55
CA ALA A 367 11.52 -3.21 -50.25
C ALA A 367 10.76 -2.50 -49.11
N GLN A 368 10.32 -3.27 -48.11
CA GLN A 368 9.73 -2.71 -46.88
C GLN A 368 10.80 -2.13 -45.93
N PRO A 369 10.45 -1.09 -45.14
CA PRO A 369 11.32 -0.58 -44.09
C PRO A 369 11.52 -1.61 -42.98
N MET A 370 12.66 -1.56 -42.29
CA MET A 370 12.99 -2.43 -41.15
C MET A 370 11.86 -2.49 -40.12
N GLN A 371 11.41 -3.71 -39.80
CA GLN A 371 10.44 -3.94 -38.74
C GLN A 371 11.06 -4.79 -37.63
N HIS A 372 10.78 -4.43 -36.38
CA HIS A 372 11.10 -5.30 -35.25
C HIS A 372 10.16 -6.52 -35.26
N PRO A 373 10.59 -7.73 -34.84
CA PRO A 373 9.73 -8.92 -34.77
C PRO A 373 8.48 -8.77 -33.88
N SER A 374 8.37 -7.69 -33.10
CA SER A 374 7.16 -7.33 -32.35
C SER A 374 6.13 -6.51 -33.16
N GLY A 375 6.33 -6.32 -34.47
CA GLY A 375 5.48 -5.49 -35.34
C GLY A 375 5.65 -3.98 -35.13
N PHE A 376 6.67 -3.56 -34.38
CA PHE A 376 6.94 -2.15 -34.12
C PHE A 376 7.82 -1.58 -35.23
N VAL A 377 7.31 -0.54 -35.92
CA VAL A 377 8.05 0.24 -36.91
C VAL A 377 8.57 1.51 -36.24
N PRO A 378 9.88 1.67 -36.02
CA PRO A 378 10.42 2.89 -35.43
C PRO A 378 10.14 4.10 -36.34
N PRO A 379 9.79 5.27 -35.78
CA PRO A 379 9.49 6.46 -36.56
C PRO A 379 10.71 6.87 -37.38
N THR A 380 10.53 7.07 -38.69
CA THR A 380 11.62 7.52 -39.57
C THR A 380 11.97 8.99 -39.29
N ALA A 381 13.16 9.43 -39.69
CA ALA A 381 13.64 10.81 -39.48
C ALA A 381 12.73 11.90 -40.11
N ARG A 382 11.82 11.52 -41.00
CA ARG A 382 10.76 12.41 -41.53
C ARG A 382 9.66 12.68 -40.50
N MET A 383 9.26 11.69 -39.70
CA MET A 383 8.23 11.84 -38.66
C MET A 383 8.68 12.75 -37.50
N ALA A 384 9.99 12.82 -37.23
CA ALA A 384 10.55 13.73 -36.24
C ALA A 384 10.44 15.23 -36.63
N ARG A 385 10.09 15.55 -37.89
CA ARG A 385 9.92 16.92 -38.39
C ARG A 385 8.45 17.37 -38.51
N GLY A 386 7.50 16.60 -37.94
CA GLY A 386 6.11 17.05 -37.78
C GLY A 386 5.17 16.79 -38.95
N GLU A 387 5.52 15.89 -39.89
CA GLU A 387 4.54 15.38 -40.85
C GLU A 387 3.61 14.35 -40.16
N THR A 388 2.30 14.59 -40.19
CA THR A 388 1.28 13.90 -39.39
C THR A 388 0.60 12.72 -40.08
N ASP A 389 1.18 12.12 -41.12
CA ASP A 389 0.60 10.95 -41.78
C ASP A 389 1.24 9.66 -41.26
N ALA A 390 0.89 9.28 -40.03
CA ALA A 390 1.05 7.90 -39.58
C ALA A 390 -0.14 7.10 -40.12
N ARG A 391 -0.01 6.52 -41.31
CA ARG A 391 -0.95 5.49 -41.80
C ARG A 391 -0.81 4.24 -40.93
N THR A 392 -1.63 4.14 -39.89
CA THR A 392 -1.88 2.89 -39.16
C THR A 392 -3.05 2.14 -39.79
N GLU A 393 -3.04 1.98 -41.12
CA GLU A 393 -3.98 1.08 -41.79
C GLU A 393 -3.41 -0.34 -41.69
N VAL A 394 -4.05 -1.16 -40.86
CA VAL A 394 -3.84 -2.62 -40.88
C VAL A 394 -4.33 -3.10 -42.24
N VAL A 395 -3.42 -3.58 -43.09
CA VAL A 395 -3.76 -4.11 -44.42
C VAL A 395 -4.64 -5.37 -44.23
N PRO A 396 -5.90 -5.39 -44.70
CA PRO A 396 -6.71 -6.59 -44.66
C PRO A 396 -6.14 -7.61 -45.66
N GLY A 397 -5.90 -8.84 -45.20
CA GLY A 397 -5.45 -9.93 -46.04
C GLY A 397 -6.55 -10.33 -47.02
N GLU A 398 -6.26 -10.22 -48.32
CA GLU A 398 -7.11 -10.72 -49.38
C GLU A 398 -6.85 -12.24 -49.51
N HIS A 399 -7.75 -13.04 -48.93
CA HIS A 399 -8.13 -14.41 -49.30
C HIS A 399 -8.72 -15.13 -48.08
N VAL A 400 -10.04 -15.36 -48.09
CA VAL A 400 -10.73 -16.66 -47.93
C VAL A 400 -12.23 -16.35 -47.87
N ASP A 401 -12.96 -16.78 -48.91
CA ASP A 401 -14.41 -16.96 -48.85
C ASP A 401 -14.72 -18.03 -47.79
N THR A 402 -15.45 -17.67 -46.73
CA THR A 402 -16.40 -18.54 -46.00
C THR A 402 -17.05 -17.77 -44.86
N ASP A 403 -18.39 -17.86 -44.80
CA ASP A 403 -19.28 -17.23 -43.83
C ASP A 403 -19.05 -17.74 -42.39
N VAL A 404 -18.07 -17.15 -41.68
CA VAL A 404 -17.91 -17.35 -40.23
C VAL A 404 -17.73 -15.97 -39.58
N GLU A 405 -18.65 -15.60 -38.69
CA GLU A 405 -18.58 -14.40 -37.86
C GLU A 405 -17.21 -14.30 -37.16
N ALA A 406 -16.50 -13.20 -37.40
CA ALA A 406 -15.21 -12.94 -36.77
C ALA A 406 -15.37 -12.84 -35.24
N PRO A 407 -14.56 -13.54 -34.44
CA PRO A 407 -14.60 -13.41 -32.99
C PRO A 407 -14.17 -11.99 -32.58
N VAL A 408 -15.04 -11.33 -31.83
CA VAL A 408 -14.77 -10.02 -31.20
C VAL A 408 -13.54 -10.18 -30.30
N ALA A 409 -12.49 -9.40 -30.56
CA ALA A 409 -11.30 -9.39 -29.71
C ALA A 409 -11.66 -8.90 -28.31
N GLU A 410 -11.63 -9.80 -27.32
CA GLU A 410 -11.92 -9.46 -25.93
C GLU A 410 -10.91 -8.43 -25.39
N HIS A 411 -11.46 -7.35 -24.83
CA HIS A 411 -10.71 -6.28 -24.20
C HIS A 411 -9.91 -6.81 -23.01
N ARG A 412 -8.57 -6.69 -23.08
CA ARG A 412 -7.69 -6.89 -21.92
C ARG A 412 -7.74 -5.64 -21.02
N PRO A 413 -8.26 -5.71 -19.78
CA PRO A 413 -8.12 -4.61 -18.84
C PRO A 413 -6.67 -4.45 -18.37
N PRO A 414 -6.26 -3.25 -17.93
CA PRO A 414 -4.89 -2.97 -17.51
C PRO A 414 -4.49 -3.79 -16.27
N THR A 415 -3.35 -4.48 -16.37
CA THR A 415 -2.74 -5.31 -15.34
C THR A 415 -2.21 -4.46 -14.18
N PHE A 416 -2.92 -4.43 -13.05
CA PHE A 416 -2.39 -3.99 -11.75
C PHE A 416 -2.28 -5.19 -10.80
N ALA A 417 -1.13 -5.31 -10.14
CA ALA A 417 -0.72 -6.46 -9.35
C ALA A 417 -1.53 -6.65 -8.04
N SER A 418 -1.90 -7.90 -7.81
CA SER A 418 -2.05 -8.59 -6.51
C SER A 418 -3.31 -8.31 -5.67
N SER A 419 -4.36 -9.10 -5.96
CA SER A 419 -5.04 -9.90 -4.93
C SER A 419 -4.83 -11.37 -5.30
N ASP A 420 -4.21 -12.17 -4.42
CA ASP A 420 -3.97 -13.61 -4.66
C ASP A 420 -5.29 -14.41 -4.86
N SER A 421 -6.43 -13.84 -4.46
CA SER A 421 -7.77 -14.37 -4.72
C SER A 421 -8.14 -14.39 -6.21
N ARG A 422 -7.63 -13.44 -7.02
CA ARG A 422 -8.00 -13.31 -8.45
C ARG A 422 -7.42 -14.40 -9.35
N VAL A 423 -6.42 -15.15 -8.86
CA VAL A 423 -5.85 -16.29 -9.60
C VAL A 423 -6.86 -17.45 -9.67
N GLN A 424 -7.77 -17.58 -8.71
CA GLN A 424 -8.79 -18.64 -8.72
C GLN A 424 -9.90 -18.36 -9.75
N GLU A 425 -10.38 -17.12 -9.86
CA GLU A 425 -11.42 -16.75 -10.85
C GLU A 425 -10.95 -16.97 -12.29
N HIS A 426 -9.69 -16.67 -12.59
CA HIS A 426 -9.15 -16.87 -13.94
C HIS A 426 -8.94 -18.34 -14.30
N ALA A 427 -8.69 -19.21 -13.31
CA ALA A 427 -8.60 -20.66 -13.51
C ALA A 427 -9.99 -21.27 -13.81
N ILE A 428 -11.04 -20.79 -13.14
CA ILE A 428 -12.44 -21.22 -13.37
C ILE A 428 -12.92 -20.77 -14.76
N SER A 429 -12.54 -19.57 -15.21
CA SER A 429 -12.91 -19.07 -16.55
C SER A 429 -12.19 -19.79 -17.70
N ILE A 430 -10.94 -20.24 -17.50
CA ILE A 430 -10.20 -21.03 -18.50
C ILE A 430 -10.80 -22.44 -18.64
N GLU A 431 -11.32 -23.04 -17.56
CA GLU A 431 -12.02 -24.33 -17.65
C GLU A 431 -13.32 -24.25 -18.46
N LYS A 432 -14.07 -23.13 -18.38
CA LYS A 432 -15.29 -22.91 -19.17
C LYS A 432 -15.05 -22.72 -20.66
N GLN A 433 -13.91 -22.16 -21.06
CA GLN A 433 -13.59 -21.96 -22.49
C GLN A 433 -13.05 -23.23 -23.18
N HIS A 434 -12.63 -24.25 -22.42
CA HIS A 434 -12.17 -25.55 -22.96
C HIS A 434 -13.27 -26.64 -22.96
N GLU A 435 -14.52 -26.28 -22.71
CA GLU A 435 -15.67 -27.19 -22.69
C GLU A 435 -16.35 -27.40 -24.06
N SER A 436 -16.00 -26.62 -25.08
CA SER A 436 -16.66 -26.71 -26.41
C SER A 436 -16.16 -27.84 -27.32
N ASP A 437 -15.01 -28.47 -27.02
CA ASP A 437 -14.37 -29.47 -27.90
C ASP A 437 -14.20 -30.87 -27.26
N LYS A 438 -14.89 -31.17 -26.15
CA LYS A 438 -14.73 -32.46 -25.46
C LYS A 438 -15.87 -33.43 -25.76
N ASP A 439 -15.48 -34.66 -26.11
CA ASP A 439 -16.37 -35.80 -26.38
C ASP A 439 -17.50 -35.95 -25.33
N PRO A 440 -18.77 -36.09 -25.75
CA PRO A 440 -19.94 -36.16 -24.85
C PRO A 440 -19.95 -37.41 -23.94
N MET A 441 -19.04 -38.38 -24.12
CA MET A 441 -18.94 -39.57 -23.27
C MET A 441 -18.16 -39.35 -21.96
N VAL A 442 -17.31 -38.32 -21.83
CA VAL A 442 -16.53 -38.07 -20.60
C VAL A 442 -17.26 -37.16 -19.61
N GLU A 443 -18.22 -36.35 -20.09
CA GLU A 443 -18.97 -35.38 -19.29
C GLU A 443 -19.87 -36.01 -18.21
N SER A 444 -20.37 -37.22 -18.43
CA SER A 444 -21.32 -37.87 -17.51
C SER A 444 -20.70 -38.26 -16.15
N LYS A 445 -19.38 -38.46 -16.08
CA LYS A 445 -18.67 -38.83 -14.83
C LYS A 445 -18.18 -37.63 -14.02
N ASN A 446 -17.93 -36.49 -14.66
CA ASN A 446 -17.49 -35.28 -13.95
C ASN A 446 -18.67 -34.50 -13.33
N LYS A 447 -19.84 -34.46 -13.99
CA LYS A 447 -21.06 -33.82 -13.44
C LYS A 447 -21.59 -34.49 -12.17
N THR A 448 -21.34 -35.79 -11.97
CA THR A 448 -21.69 -36.49 -10.71
C THR A 448 -20.71 -36.21 -9.58
N PHE A 449 -19.49 -35.73 -9.85
CA PHE A 449 -18.51 -35.41 -8.82
C PHE A 449 -18.81 -34.06 -8.17
N VAL A 450 -19.24 -33.06 -8.93
CA VAL A 450 -19.51 -31.70 -8.44
C VAL A 450 -20.74 -31.65 -7.51
N ASN A 451 -21.86 -32.29 -7.87
CA ASN A 451 -23.09 -32.27 -7.06
C ASN A 451 -22.98 -33.02 -5.71
N ARG A 452 -21.98 -33.89 -5.53
CA ARG A 452 -21.77 -34.57 -4.23
C ARG A 452 -21.10 -33.68 -3.17
N PHE A 453 -20.45 -32.58 -3.58
CA PHE A 453 -19.78 -31.69 -2.65
C PHE A 453 -20.73 -30.69 -1.98
N ASP A 454 -21.81 -30.25 -2.65
CA ASP A 454 -22.66 -29.19 -2.10
C ASP A 454 -23.53 -29.66 -0.93
N GLU A 455 -24.15 -30.84 -1.01
CA GLU A 455 -24.86 -31.42 0.14
C GLU A 455 -23.90 -31.75 1.31
N SER A 456 -22.64 -32.06 1.00
CA SER A 456 -21.60 -32.29 2.01
C SER A 456 -21.12 -31.00 2.69
N LEU A 457 -21.10 -29.87 1.96
CA LEU A 457 -20.58 -28.60 2.47
C LEU A 457 -21.44 -28.12 3.63
N GLY A 458 -22.76 -28.14 3.49
CA GLY A 458 -23.68 -27.73 4.57
C GLY A 458 -23.55 -28.59 5.84
N GLU A 459 -23.19 -29.86 5.71
CA GLU A 459 -22.89 -30.72 6.84
C GLU A 459 -21.53 -30.38 7.48
N VAL A 460 -20.48 -30.21 6.67
CA VAL A 460 -19.15 -29.79 7.13
C VAL A 460 -19.23 -28.46 7.88
N ARG A 461 -19.97 -27.48 7.35
CA ARG A 461 -20.19 -26.18 8.00
C ARG A 461 -20.89 -26.29 9.34
N ARG A 462 -21.89 -27.16 9.46
CA ARG A 462 -22.56 -27.43 10.75
C ARG A 462 -21.63 -28.09 11.76
N GLN A 463 -20.81 -29.05 11.31
CA GLN A 463 -19.85 -29.75 12.16
C GLN A 463 -18.77 -28.79 12.68
N TYR A 464 -18.12 -28.03 11.80
CA TYR A 464 -17.11 -27.08 12.28
C TYR A 464 -17.72 -25.91 13.05
N ALA A 465 -18.94 -25.46 12.74
CA ALA A 465 -19.56 -24.38 13.51
C ALA A 465 -19.73 -24.78 14.98
N ALA A 466 -20.09 -26.06 15.24
CA ALA A 466 -20.12 -26.59 16.60
C ALA A 466 -18.71 -26.63 17.23
N HIS A 467 -17.71 -27.11 16.49
CA HIS A 467 -16.32 -27.20 16.96
C HIS A 467 -15.70 -25.83 17.27
N ILE A 468 -15.97 -24.82 16.43
CA ILE A 468 -15.41 -23.47 16.56
C ILE A 468 -15.85 -22.78 17.86
N HIS A 469 -17.02 -23.13 18.41
CA HIS A 469 -17.47 -22.62 19.71
C HIS A 469 -16.60 -23.09 20.89
N GLU A 470 -16.07 -24.31 20.81
CA GLU A 470 -15.14 -24.84 21.80
C GLU A 470 -13.73 -24.31 21.55
N GLU A 471 -13.35 -24.24 20.27
CA GLU A 471 -11.98 -24.13 19.83
C GLU A 471 -11.87 -23.23 18.59
N PRO A 472 -11.37 -21.99 18.71
CA PRO A 472 -11.39 -21.05 17.60
C PRO A 472 -10.51 -21.54 16.44
N PHE A 473 -11.01 -21.38 15.21
CA PHE A 473 -10.26 -21.67 13.99
C PHE A 473 -9.23 -20.59 13.69
N TRP A 474 -9.64 -19.32 13.76
CA TRP A 474 -8.76 -18.17 13.60
C TRP A 474 -8.28 -17.72 14.97
N ARG A 475 -6.96 -17.75 15.17
CA ARG A 475 -6.31 -17.32 16.41
C ARG A 475 -5.44 -16.10 16.14
N PRO A 476 -5.48 -15.07 16.98
CA PRO A 476 -4.63 -13.90 16.79
C PRO A 476 -3.20 -14.26 17.21
N LEU A 477 -2.27 -14.17 16.27
CA LEU A 477 -0.85 -14.41 16.52
C LEU A 477 -0.17 -13.14 17.03
N LEU A 478 -0.44 -12.01 16.39
CA LEU A 478 0.15 -10.71 16.72
C LEU A 478 -0.86 -9.59 16.43
N THR A 479 -0.93 -8.60 17.30
CA THR A 479 -1.79 -7.42 17.15
C THR A 479 -1.01 -6.14 17.41
N PHE A 480 -1.27 -5.09 16.63
CA PHE A 480 -0.77 -3.74 16.84
C PHE A 480 -1.94 -2.78 17.02
N THR A 481 -2.03 -2.16 18.20
CA THR A 481 -2.98 -1.08 18.47
C THR A 481 -2.27 0.25 18.30
N VAL A 482 -2.78 1.07 17.38
CA VAL A 482 -2.26 2.41 17.08
C VAL A 482 -3.35 3.46 17.24
N SER A 483 -2.95 4.70 17.45
CA SER A 483 -3.86 5.81 17.77
C SER A 483 -4.80 6.23 16.63
N THR A 484 -4.46 5.92 15.37
CA THR A 484 -5.25 6.38 14.21
C THR A 484 -5.41 5.32 13.11
N ARG A 485 -6.50 5.42 12.35
CA ARG A 485 -6.81 4.57 11.19
C ARG A 485 -5.80 4.70 10.05
N PRO A 486 -5.29 5.89 9.67
CA PRO A 486 -4.22 6.00 8.67
C PRO A 486 -2.94 5.24 9.03
N LEU A 487 -2.55 5.24 10.31
CA LEU A 487 -1.44 4.45 10.82
C LEU A 487 -1.73 2.95 10.65
N ALA A 488 -2.89 2.49 11.13
CA ALA A 488 -3.29 1.09 11.05
C ALA A 488 -3.37 0.59 9.59
N ASN A 489 -3.97 1.39 8.72
CA ASN A 489 -4.05 1.13 7.28
C ASN A 489 -2.67 1.01 6.63
N THR A 490 -1.72 1.84 7.05
CA THR A 490 -0.35 1.80 6.53
C THR A 490 0.36 0.54 7.00
N LEU A 491 0.29 0.22 8.30
CA LEU A 491 0.87 -0.99 8.88
C LEU A 491 0.34 -2.26 8.21
N ALA A 492 -0.99 -2.41 8.14
CA ALA A 492 -1.62 -3.58 7.54
C ALA A 492 -1.30 -3.74 6.05
N ARG A 493 -1.18 -2.63 5.32
CA ARG A 493 -0.77 -2.66 3.90
C ARG A 493 0.67 -3.13 3.78
N LEU A 494 1.58 -2.57 4.56
CA LEU A 494 3.02 -2.87 4.47
C LEU A 494 3.38 -4.24 5.05
N SER A 495 2.53 -4.83 5.88
CA SER A 495 2.72 -6.16 6.47
C SER A 495 2.21 -7.32 5.59
N ARG A 496 1.56 -7.04 4.45
CA ARG A 496 1.13 -8.08 3.50
C ARG A 496 2.27 -8.66 2.66
N GLY A 497 3.42 -7.99 2.64
CA GLY A 497 4.61 -8.45 1.95
C GLY A 497 5.88 -7.85 2.55
N LEU A 498 7.00 -8.13 1.92
CA LEU A 498 8.30 -7.56 2.30
C LEU A 498 8.42 -6.11 1.80
N GLU A 499 9.55 -5.46 2.07
CA GLU A 499 9.76 -4.02 1.83
C GLU A 499 9.54 -3.57 0.39
N GLN A 500 9.78 -4.46 -0.58
CA GLN A 500 9.61 -4.18 -2.01
C GLN A 500 8.27 -4.67 -2.56
N GLY A 501 7.35 -5.08 -1.68
CA GLY A 501 6.09 -5.72 -2.08
C GLY A 501 6.27 -7.15 -2.57
N THR A 502 7.44 -7.76 -2.36
CA THR A 502 7.66 -9.17 -2.67
C THR A 502 6.85 -10.05 -1.71
N PRO A 503 6.19 -11.10 -2.21
CA PRO A 503 5.38 -11.97 -1.38
C PRO A 503 6.26 -12.79 -0.43
N PHE A 504 5.75 -13.16 0.74
CA PHE A 504 6.56 -13.82 1.77
C PHE A 504 7.16 -15.15 1.31
N TYR A 505 6.41 -15.95 0.55
CA TYR A 505 6.92 -17.22 0.06
C TYR A 505 8.16 -17.02 -0.82
N SER A 506 8.30 -15.88 -1.53
CA SER A 506 9.45 -15.65 -2.41
C SER A 506 10.78 -15.50 -1.67
N ALA A 507 10.76 -15.14 -0.39
CA ALA A 507 11.95 -15.04 0.44
C ALA A 507 12.39 -16.38 1.07
N ILE A 508 11.52 -17.39 1.05
CA ILE A 508 11.85 -18.72 1.53
C ILE A 508 12.61 -19.47 0.43
N SER A 509 13.64 -20.23 0.77
CA SER A 509 14.41 -21.01 -0.20
C SER A 509 13.52 -22.04 -0.92
N ASN A 510 13.86 -22.40 -2.16
CA ASN A 510 13.04 -23.37 -2.91
C ASN A 510 12.99 -24.75 -2.25
N ASP A 511 14.05 -25.14 -1.54
CA ASP A 511 14.10 -26.43 -0.84
C ASP A 511 13.18 -26.43 0.38
N ASP A 512 13.16 -25.33 1.14
CA ASP A 512 12.25 -25.14 2.27
C ASP A 512 10.78 -25.02 1.83
N ARG A 513 10.52 -24.49 0.62
CA ARG A 513 9.15 -24.46 0.07
C ARG A 513 8.59 -25.84 -0.26
N LYS A 514 9.47 -26.80 -0.57
CA LYS A 514 9.07 -28.18 -0.88
C LYS A 514 8.79 -28.98 0.39
N ASP A 515 9.41 -28.58 1.50
CA ASP A 515 9.16 -29.21 2.79
C ASP A 515 7.84 -28.74 3.40
N LYS A 516 6.91 -29.69 3.54
CA LYS A 516 5.56 -29.42 4.03
C LYS A 516 5.53 -29.05 5.52
N GLU A 517 6.52 -29.52 6.29
CA GLU A 517 6.53 -29.35 7.75
C GLU A 517 7.16 -28.01 8.14
N SER A 518 8.25 -27.61 7.47
CA SER A 518 8.95 -26.36 7.81
C SER A 518 8.35 -25.12 7.15
N LEU A 519 7.70 -25.23 5.99
CA LEU A 519 7.15 -24.07 5.27
C LEU A 519 6.22 -23.19 6.12
N PRO A 520 5.21 -23.73 6.85
CA PRO A 520 4.32 -22.89 7.66
C PRO A 520 5.06 -22.15 8.78
N ALA A 521 6.00 -22.82 9.46
CA ALA A 521 6.79 -22.21 10.53
C ALA A 521 7.69 -21.09 10.00
N ARG A 522 8.32 -21.28 8.84
CA ARG A 522 9.14 -20.24 8.19
C ARG A 522 8.29 -19.07 7.69
N MET A 523 7.15 -19.33 7.07
CA MET A 523 6.20 -18.29 6.66
C MET A 523 5.75 -17.43 7.85
N ARG A 524 5.42 -18.09 8.97
CA ARG A 524 5.09 -17.41 10.23
C ARG A 524 6.24 -16.54 10.71
N GLY A 525 7.45 -17.09 10.77
CA GLY A 525 8.66 -16.36 11.21
C GLY A 525 8.94 -15.13 10.35
N VAL A 526 8.88 -15.24 9.03
CA VAL A 526 9.09 -14.10 8.11
C VAL A 526 8.01 -13.02 8.30
N ARG A 527 6.74 -13.40 8.50
CA ARG A 527 5.64 -12.45 8.77
C ARG A 527 5.82 -11.73 10.11
N LEU A 528 6.18 -12.46 11.17
CA LEU A 528 6.45 -11.91 12.49
C LEU A 528 7.62 -10.93 12.45
N ALA A 529 8.75 -11.32 11.85
CA ALA A 529 9.91 -10.46 11.69
C ALA A 529 9.57 -9.19 10.90
N ARG A 530 8.77 -9.32 9.83
CA ARG A 530 8.31 -8.18 9.04
C ARG A 530 7.46 -7.22 9.87
N MET A 531 6.50 -7.74 10.65
CA MET A 531 5.63 -6.91 11.48
C MET A 531 6.39 -6.26 12.65
N GLN A 532 7.33 -6.96 13.26
CA GLN A 532 8.24 -6.40 14.27
C GLN A 532 9.06 -5.25 13.70
N GLY A 533 9.72 -5.44 12.55
CA GLY A 533 10.49 -4.38 11.88
C GLY A 533 9.64 -3.16 11.54
N LEU A 534 8.40 -3.36 11.06
CA LEU A 534 7.46 -2.26 10.80
C LEU A 534 7.04 -1.53 12.07
N GLY A 535 6.75 -2.26 13.15
CA GLY A 535 6.42 -1.67 14.45
C GLY A 535 7.56 -0.82 15.00
N LEU A 536 8.80 -1.31 14.89
CA LEU A 536 10.00 -0.59 15.29
C LEU A 536 10.22 0.68 14.47
N GLU A 537 10.23 0.60 13.14
CA GLU A 537 10.40 1.78 12.30
C GLU A 537 9.28 2.80 12.52
N LEU A 538 8.04 2.36 12.70
CA LEU A 538 6.93 3.25 13.03
C LEU A 538 7.16 3.94 14.38
N SER A 539 7.56 3.20 15.41
CA SER A 539 7.82 3.76 16.74
C SER A 539 8.94 4.82 16.72
N LYS A 540 10.02 4.58 15.96
CA LYS A 540 11.11 5.55 15.78
C LYS A 540 10.60 6.83 15.12
N LEU A 541 9.81 6.71 14.05
CA LEU A 541 9.24 7.88 13.35
C LEU A 541 8.24 8.64 14.24
N LEU A 542 7.43 7.94 15.05
CA LEU A 542 6.54 8.60 16.01
C LEU A 542 7.31 9.29 17.14
N ALA A 543 8.45 8.74 17.56
CA ALA A 543 9.38 9.37 18.50
C ALA A 543 10.11 10.59 17.91
N GLY A 544 10.04 10.83 16.60
CA GLY A 544 10.65 11.99 15.93
C GLY A 544 11.92 11.68 15.15
N ALA A 545 12.29 10.40 14.98
CA ALA A 545 13.41 10.05 14.11
C ALA A 545 13.21 10.62 12.71
N ARG A 546 14.28 11.17 12.12
CA ARG A 546 14.27 11.77 10.77
C ARG A 546 13.24 12.92 10.61
N GLY A 547 12.90 13.63 11.69
CA GLY A 547 11.86 14.68 11.70
C GLY A 547 10.44 14.16 11.95
N GLY A 548 10.29 12.85 12.13
CA GLY A 548 9.05 12.15 12.41
C GLY A 548 8.11 12.01 11.22
N LEU A 549 6.85 11.65 11.49
CA LEU A 549 5.86 11.47 10.43
C LEU A 549 5.29 12.81 9.93
N PHE A 550 5.67 13.19 8.70
CA PHE A 550 5.12 14.37 8.04
C PHE A 550 3.62 14.18 7.73
N GLY A 551 2.81 15.13 8.18
CA GLY A 551 1.38 15.16 7.88
C GLY A 551 0.48 14.28 8.71
N ILE A 552 1.01 13.63 9.74
CA ILE A 552 0.18 12.86 10.65
C ILE A 552 -0.76 13.80 11.42
N GLN A 553 -2.02 13.40 11.51
CA GLN A 553 -3.07 14.05 12.29
C GLN A 553 -3.51 13.10 13.41
N PHE A 554 -3.93 13.64 14.55
CA PHE A 554 -4.48 12.88 15.68
C PHE A 554 -5.89 13.35 16.07
N ALA A 555 -6.35 14.43 15.46
CA ALA A 555 -7.70 14.95 15.55
C ALA A 555 -8.09 15.56 14.19
N PRO A 556 -9.38 15.64 13.84
CA PRO A 556 -9.84 16.25 12.58
C PRO A 556 -9.41 17.70 12.41
N GLU A 557 -9.30 18.44 13.51
CA GLU A 557 -8.95 19.85 13.52
C GLU A 557 -7.44 20.09 13.35
N ASP A 558 -6.63 19.03 13.49
CA ASP A 558 -5.19 19.11 13.27
C ASP A 558 -4.92 19.34 11.78
N LYS A 559 -4.15 20.38 11.43
CA LYS A 559 -3.72 20.54 10.03
C LYS A 559 -2.78 19.42 9.62
N GLY A 560 -2.03 18.90 10.59
CA GLY A 560 -1.10 17.78 10.45
C GLY A 560 0.33 18.24 10.69
N ARG A 561 1.14 17.35 11.26
CA ARG A 561 2.52 17.67 11.65
C ARG A 561 3.30 18.29 10.48
N THR A 562 4.02 19.38 10.74
CA THR A 562 4.85 20.20 9.82
C THR A 562 4.13 21.12 8.85
N ILE A 563 2.80 21.03 8.70
CA ILE A 563 2.05 22.02 7.90
C ILE A 563 2.05 23.32 8.68
N GLU A 564 2.53 24.40 8.05
CA GLU A 564 2.63 25.74 8.68
C GLU A 564 3.45 25.77 9.99
N GLY A 565 4.37 24.80 10.15
CA GLY A 565 5.20 24.68 11.37
C GLY A 565 4.50 24.01 12.55
N GLU A 566 3.26 23.52 12.38
CA GLU A 566 2.51 22.89 13.47
C GLU A 566 3.21 21.62 13.98
N ARG A 567 3.48 21.56 15.30
CA ARG A 567 4.05 20.40 16.01
C ARG A 567 5.38 19.87 15.44
N LEU A 568 6.16 20.73 14.79
CA LEU A 568 7.53 20.37 14.38
C LEU A 568 8.45 20.33 15.60
N ASP A 569 8.34 21.34 16.47
CA ASP A 569 9.25 21.56 17.60
C ASP A 569 8.93 20.66 18.80
N ASN A 570 7.67 20.25 18.95
CA ASN A 570 7.22 19.44 20.07
C ASN A 570 7.19 17.95 19.70
N PRO A 571 7.70 17.04 20.55
CA PRO A 571 7.52 15.61 20.35
C PRO A 571 6.03 15.27 20.41
N ILE A 572 5.65 14.19 19.71
CA ILE A 572 4.27 13.68 19.78
C ILE A 572 4.05 13.16 21.20
N GLU A 573 2.93 13.57 21.81
CA GLU A 573 2.51 13.12 23.15
C GLU A 573 2.54 11.60 23.25
N TRP A 574 3.03 11.07 24.37
CA TRP A 574 3.20 9.63 24.58
C TRP A 574 1.91 8.84 24.27
N GLU A 575 0.76 9.32 24.73
CA GLU A 575 -0.55 8.71 24.52
C GLU A 575 -0.90 8.52 23.04
N ARG A 576 -0.41 9.41 22.17
CA ARG A 576 -0.66 9.40 20.73
C ARG A 576 0.38 8.60 19.96
N ARG A 577 1.61 8.45 20.48
CA ARG A 577 2.70 7.69 19.83
C ARG A 577 2.84 6.25 20.30
N VAL A 578 2.30 5.89 21.47
CA VAL A 578 2.45 4.54 22.01
C VAL A 578 1.74 3.51 21.13
N ILE A 579 2.39 2.37 20.93
CA ILE A 579 1.87 1.27 20.13
C ILE A 579 1.60 0.09 21.06
N GLY A 580 0.36 -0.40 21.09
CA GLY A 580 0.00 -1.61 21.82
C GLY A 580 0.42 -2.83 21.02
N VAL A 581 1.11 -3.79 21.64
CA VAL A 581 1.56 -5.02 20.99
C VAL A 581 0.99 -6.21 21.75
N GLY A 582 -0.08 -6.80 21.22
CA GLY A 582 -0.65 -8.03 21.79
C GLY A 582 -0.07 -9.26 21.11
N VAL A 583 0.53 -10.16 21.90
CA VAL A 583 1.17 -11.41 21.43
C VAL A 583 0.36 -12.62 21.86
N GLY A 584 0.00 -13.50 20.93
CA GLY A 584 -0.81 -14.70 21.22
C GLY A 584 -0.10 -15.64 22.18
N GLU A 585 -0.61 -15.81 23.40
CA GLU A 585 0.04 -16.63 24.44
C GLU A 585 0.02 -18.13 24.12
N TRP A 586 -0.87 -18.54 23.22
CA TRP A 586 -0.90 -19.91 22.68
C TRP A 586 0.34 -20.21 21.81
N TYR A 587 1.07 -19.19 21.35
CA TYR A 587 2.24 -19.37 20.52
C TYR A 587 3.46 -19.73 21.39
N PRO A 588 4.18 -20.84 21.12
CA PRO A 588 5.28 -21.28 21.98
C PRO A 588 6.39 -20.25 22.17
N LEU A 589 6.64 -19.39 21.17
CA LEU A 589 7.67 -18.35 21.24
C LEU A 589 7.11 -16.96 21.63
N ALA A 590 5.94 -16.93 22.26
CA ALA A 590 5.36 -15.69 22.78
C ALA A 590 6.29 -14.93 23.75
N PRO A 591 6.97 -15.57 24.73
CA PRO A 591 7.81 -14.83 25.68
C PRO A 591 9.01 -14.19 24.99
N GLU A 592 9.66 -14.88 24.04
CA GLU A 592 10.77 -14.33 23.26
C GLU A 592 10.31 -13.13 22.43
N ILE A 593 9.15 -13.22 21.76
CA ILE A 593 8.59 -12.08 21.01
C ILE A 593 8.30 -10.89 21.92
N LYS A 594 7.70 -11.13 23.09
CA LYS A 594 7.45 -10.07 24.08
C LYS A 594 8.76 -9.40 24.51
N GLU A 595 9.79 -10.20 24.81
CA GLU A 595 11.13 -9.70 25.19
C GLU A 595 11.78 -8.91 24.05
N PHE A 596 11.71 -9.37 22.80
CA PHE A 596 12.25 -8.67 21.65
C PHE A 596 11.65 -7.26 21.50
N PHE A 597 10.33 -7.12 21.58
CA PHE A 597 9.72 -5.79 21.50
C PHE A 597 10.14 -4.88 22.65
N GLN A 598 10.25 -5.41 23.88
CA GLN A 598 10.68 -4.64 25.04
C GLN A 598 12.15 -4.18 24.92
N ARG A 599 13.03 -5.09 24.50
CA ARG A 599 14.46 -4.83 24.33
C ARG A 599 14.73 -3.86 23.19
N ASP A 600 14.20 -4.13 22.00
CA ASP A 600 14.44 -3.30 20.81
C ASP A 600 13.91 -1.88 21.01
N ALA A 601 12.79 -1.74 21.73
CA ALA A 601 12.26 -0.45 22.15
C ALA A 601 13.21 0.32 23.07
N ALA A 602 13.72 -0.35 24.10
CA ALA A 602 14.61 0.27 25.07
C ALA A 602 15.91 0.73 24.41
N GLU A 603 16.46 -0.06 23.48
CA GLU A 603 17.71 0.28 22.78
C GLU A 603 17.51 1.40 21.76
N THR A 604 16.48 1.32 20.92
CA THR A 604 16.38 2.21 19.75
C THR A 604 15.64 3.51 20.03
N VAL A 605 14.57 3.50 20.83
CA VAL A 605 13.72 4.68 21.00
C VAL A 605 14.22 5.60 22.11
N LYS A 606 14.84 5.06 23.17
CA LYS A 606 15.45 5.89 24.23
C LYS A 606 16.53 6.84 23.71
N GLN A 607 17.17 6.50 22.59
CA GLN A 607 18.17 7.37 21.97
C GLN A 607 17.56 8.56 21.22
N ILE A 608 16.30 8.44 20.80
CA ILE A 608 15.62 9.44 19.95
C ILE A 608 14.74 10.35 20.80
N ALA A 609 13.98 9.77 21.72
CA ALA A 609 13.05 10.51 22.55
C ALA A 609 13.77 11.00 23.81
N ASN A 610 13.95 12.31 23.92
CA ASN A 610 14.37 12.98 25.17
C ASN A 610 13.20 13.02 26.19
N ASP A 611 12.46 11.93 26.32
CA ASP A 611 11.37 11.87 27.28
C ASP A 611 11.94 11.74 28.69
N THR A 612 11.43 12.57 29.58
CA THR A 612 11.73 12.50 31.01
C THR A 612 11.07 11.31 31.70
N GLU A 613 10.07 10.71 31.04
CA GLU A 613 9.31 9.57 31.57
C GLU A 613 9.77 8.28 30.86
N ASP A 614 10.18 7.27 31.63
CA ASP A 614 10.61 5.94 31.16
C ASP A 614 9.45 5.09 30.55
N LYS A 615 8.44 5.73 29.98
CA LYS A 615 7.31 5.07 29.32
C LYS A 615 7.74 4.73 27.89
N GLY A 616 8.23 3.51 27.69
CA GLY A 616 8.70 3.03 26.38
C GLY A 616 7.66 3.19 25.24
N PRO A 617 8.08 3.03 23.98
CA PRO A 617 7.21 3.17 22.79
C PRO A 617 6.14 2.07 22.67
N PHE A 618 6.33 0.91 23.30
CA PHE A 618 5.42 -0.22 23.21
C PHE A 618 4.76 -0.53 24.55
N LEU A 619 3.47 -0.86 24.48
CA LEU A 619 2.74 -1.54 25.55
C LEU A 619 2.55 -2.99 25.13
N VAL A 620 3.44 -3.86 25.59
CA VAL A 620 3.44 -5.29 25.22
C VAL A 620 2.57 -6.08 26.20
N TYR A 621 1.65 -6.89 25.70
CA TYR A 621 0.75 -7.72 26.51
C TYR A 621 0.44 -9.06 25.83
N GLY A 622 -0.04 -10.03 26.61
CA GLY A 622 -0.53 -11.30 26.09
C GLY A 622 -1.98 -11.23 25.61
N ILE A 623 -2.32 -12.00 24.58
CA ILE A 623 -3.70 -12.24 24.13
C ILE A 623 -4.00 -13.74 24.07
N ASP A 624 -5.22 -14.12 24.44
CA ASP A 624 -5.68 -15.50 24.34
C ASP A 624 -6.05 -15.87 22.89
N GLU A 625 -6.49 -17.11 22.67
CA GLU A 625 -6.89 -17.59 21.34
C GLU A 625 -8.14 -16.90 20.78
N TRP A 626 -8.91 -16.21 21.64
CA TRP A 626 -10.13 -15.48 21.28
C TRP A 626 -9.88 -13.97 21.08
N GLY A 627 -8.63 -13.51 21.28
CA GLY A 627 -8.24 -12.11 21.18
C GLY A 627 -8.53 -11.27 22.42
N ARG A 628 -8.82 -11.89 23.57
CA ARG A 628 -8.94 -11.18 24.84
C ARG A 628 -7.55 -10.99 25.45
N PRO A 629 -7.26 -9.82 26.03
CA PRO A 629 -6.00 -9.61 26.72
C PRO A 629 -5.94 -10.49 27.97
N THR A 630 -4.86 -11.24 28.14
CA THR A 630 -4.61 -12.09 29.32
C THR A 630 -4.14 -11.27 30.51
N GLU A 631 -3.44 -10.17 30.21
CA GLU A 631 -2.96 -9.19 31.17
C GLU A 631 -3.84 -7.93 31.11
N LYS A 632 -4.22 -7.37 32.26
CA LYS A 632 -4.95 -6.09 32.31
C LYS A 632 -3.97 -4.95 32.01
N VAL A 633 -3.87 -4.58 30.74
CA VAL A 633 -3.10 -3.40 30.32
C VAL A 633 -4.06 -2.26 30.02
N GLU A 634 -4.06 -1.25 30.89
CA GLU A 634 -4.77 0.00 30.67
C GLU A 634 -3.96 0.86 29.69
N GLY A 635 -4.27 0.74 28.41
CA GLY A 635 -3.70 1.61 27.39
C GLY A 635 -4.35 3.00 27.38
N PRO A 636 -3.65 4.04 26.89
CA PRO A 636 -4.21 5.40 26.82
C PRO A 636 -5.34 5.54 25.79
N TRP A 637 -5.56 4.51 24.98
CA TRP A 637 -6.56 4.48 23.92
C TRP A 637 -8.00 4.68 24.41
N ASN A 638 -8.31 4.32 25.65
CA ASN A 638 -9.65 4.53 26.22
C ASN A 638 -10.04 6.01 26.25
N ASN A 639 -9.07 6.91 26.41
CA ASN A 639 -9.29 8.36 26.44
C ASN A 639 -9.47 8.95 25.03
N LEU A 640 -8.99 8.25 24.01
CA LEU A 640 -9.05 8.66 22.60
C LEU A 640 -10.31 8.17 21.88
N MET A 641 -11.17 7.38 22.56
CA MET A 641 -12.40 6.87 21.96
C MET A 641 -13.48 7.94 21.91
N ILE A 642 -14.00 8.20 20.71
CA ILE A 642 -15.17 9.07 20.53
C ILE A 642 -16.40 8.30 21.03
N LYS A 643 -17.19 8.95 21.89
CA LYS A 643 -18.42 8.34 22.42
C LYS A 643 -19.39 8.05 21.27
N ASP A 644 -19.89 6.82 21.23
CA ASP A 644 -20.82 6.31 20.19
C ASP A 644 -22.19 7.01 20.14
N SER A 645 -22.45 8.04 20.96
CA SER A 645 -23.77 8.70 21.02
C SER A 645 -24.20 9.29 19.68
N LEU A 646 -23.28 9.90 18.93
CA LEU A 646 -23.56 10.42 17.59
C LEU A 646 -23.83 9.30 16.57
N LYS A 647 -23.31 8.09 16.79
CA LYS A 647 -23.56 6.95 15.91
C LYS A 647 -25.01 6.46 16.04
N ALA A 648 -25.57 6.47 17.25
CA ALA A 648 -26.88 5.88 17.49
C ALA A 648 -28.00 6.54 16.67
N ASP A 649 -27.99 7.87 16.56
CA ASP A 649 -29.03 8.59 15.81
C ASP A 649 -28.83 8.49 14.31
N THR A 650 -27.60 8.62 13.82
CA THR A 650 -27.30 8.44 12.39
C THR A 650 -27.57 7.01 11.92
N ILE A 651 -27.32 6.01 12.77
CA ILE A 651 -27.65 4.61 12.46
C ILE A 651 -29.16 4.43 12.32
N LYS A 652 -29.99 5.06 13.17
CA LYS A 652 -31.45 5.03 13.01
C LYS A 652 -31.87 5.67 11.69
N VAL A 653 -31.28 6.82 11.34
CA VAL A 653 -31.54 7.50 10.06
C VAL A 653 -31.18 6.61 8.87
N LEU A 654 -30.01 5.96 8.88
CA LEU A 654 -29.59 5.05 7.82
C LEU A 654 -30.49 3.80 7.73
N GLN A 655 -30.96 3.27 8.86
CA GLN A 655 -31.93 2.18 8.88
C GLN A 655 -33.28 2.61 8.30
N GLU A 656 -33.75 3.82 8.58
CA GLU A 656 -34.96 4.39 7.98
C GLU A 656 -34.78 4.55 6.46
N ILE A 657 -33.66 5.13 6.01
CA ILE A 657 -33.33 5.26 4.58
C ILE A 657 -33.27 3.89 3.89
N SER A 658 -32.60 2.90 4.49
CA SER A 658 -32.55 1.51 4.00
C SER A 658 -33.95 0.93 3.82
N THR A 659 -34.80 1.13 4.83
CA THR A 659 -36.17 0.62 4.84
C THR A 659 -37.01 1.28 3.74
N LEU A 660 -36.89 2.59 3.56
CA LEU A 660 -37.58 3.34 2.50
C LEU A 660 -37.06 2.96 1.11
N ARG A 661 -35.75 2.80 0.93
CA ARG A 661 -35.14 2.37 -0.36
C ARG A 661 -35.57 0.96 -0.72
N GLY A 662 -35.49 0.01 0.20
CA GLY A 662 -35.94 -1.37 0.00
C GLY A 662 -37.46 -1.47 -0.26
N TRP A 663 -38.23 -0.51 0.26
CA TRP A 663 -39.65 -0.38 -0.06
C TRP A 663 -39.87 0.17 -1.48
N LEU A 664 -39.10 1.18 -1.90
CA LEU A 664 -39.16 1.76 -3.25
C LEU A 664 -38.72 0.78 -4.36
N LYS A 665 -37.69 -0.06 -4.12
CA LYS A 665 -37.19 -1.04 -5.12
C LYS A 665 -38.21 -2.16 -5.44
N LYS A 666 -39.18 -2.46 -4.56
CA LYS A 666 -40.16 -3.54 -4.77
C LYS A 666 -41.27 -3.13 -5.74
N ASN A 667 -41.07 -3.42 -7.02
CA ASN A 667 -41.98 -3.03 -8.12
C ASN A 667 -43.31 -3.83 -8.23
N GLY A 668 -43.63 -4.75 -7.31
CA GLY A 668 -44.65 -5.80 -7.56
C GLY A 668 -45.96 -5.79 -6.77
N ALA A 669 -46.11 -4.98 -5.72
CA ALA A 669 -47.36 -4.91 -4.95
C ALA A 669 -47.48 -3.53 -4.30
N ASP A 670 -48.65 -2.88 -4.34
CA ASP A 670 -48.91 -1.58 -3.68
C ASP A 670 -48.61 -1.69 -2.19
N PRO A 671 -47.40 -1.34 -1.73
CA PRO A 671 -47.05 -1.59 -0.36
C PRO A 671 -47.64 -0.43 0.45
N LYS A 672 -48.35 -0.75 1.52
CA LYS A 672 -49.03 0.25 2.35
C LYS A 672 -47.98 0.97 3.20
N LEU A 673 -47.92 2.30 3.11
CA LEU A 673 -47.06 3.11 3.95
C LEU A 673 -47.91 3.72 5.07
N TYR A 674 -47.52 3.52 6.33
CA TYR A 674 -48.23 4.12 7.47
C TYR A 674 -47.45 5.31 8.00
N VAL A 675 -48.12 6.45 8.04
CA VAL A 675 -47.54 7.74 8.40
C VAL A 675 -48.28 8.28 9.64
N PRO A 676 -47.60 8.90 10.62
CA PRO A 676 -48.26 9.40 11.83
C PRO A 676 -49.47 10.30 11.49
N ALA A 677 -50.60 10.03 12.13
CA ALA A 677 -51.83 10.78 11.96
C ALA A 677 -51.71 12.11 12.69
N TYR A 678 -51.61 13.20 11.93
CA TYR A 678 -51.71 14.55 12.48
C TYR A 678 -53.12 14.83 12.99
N THR A 679 -53.23 15.49 14.14
CA THR A 679 -54.50 15.88 14.77
C THR A 679 -55.15 17.12 14.15
N GLY A 680 -54.56 17.71 13.11
CA GLY A 680 -55.06 18.89 12.41
C GLY A 680 -56.07 18.60 11.31
N ASN A 681 -56.63 19.68 10.74
CA ASN A 681 -57.72 19.64 9.76
C ASN A 681 -57.37 18.78 8.52
N PRO A 682 -58.05 17.64 8.27
CA PRO A 682 -57.70 16.68 7.22
C PRO A 682 -57.87 17.22 5.78
N TYR A 683 -58.43 18.42 5.61
CA TYR A 683 -58.67 19.02 4.30
C TYR A 683 -57.45 19.79 3.73
N ASN A 684 -56.42 20.11 4.53
CA ASN A 684 -55.16 20.72 4.06
C ASN A 684 -54.03 19.67 3.97
N LEU A 685 -54.23 18.66 3.13
CA LEU A 685 -53.30 17.52 2.97
C LEU A 685 -51.88 17.92 2.56
N THR A 686 -51.69 19.01 1.82
CA THR A 686 -50.36 19.45 1.34
C THR A 686 -49.47 20.03 2.45
N GLU A 687 -50.05 20.76 3.41
CA GLU A 687 -49.30 21.28 4.58
C GLU A 687 -48.98 20.15 5.57
N HIS A 688 -49.91 19.19 5.70
CA HIS A 688 -49.74 17.99 6.50
C HIS A 688 -48.62 17.09 5.97
N GLU A 689 -48.61 16.81 4.66
CA GLU A 689 -47.55 16.03 4.00
C GLU A 689 -46.17 16.67 4.20
N ALA A 690 -46.08 18.01 4.17
CA ALA A 690 -44.83 18.73 4.42
C ALA A 690 -44.35 18.63 5.87
N GLN A 691 -45.26 18.82 6.84
CA GLN A 691 -44.96 18.75 8.28
C GLN A 691 -44.58 17.34 8.73
N VAL A 692 -45.26 16.31 8.23
CA VAL A 692 -44.92 14.93 8.60
C VAL A 692 -43.61 14.49 7.95
N ALA A 693 -43.31 14.95 6.74
CA ALA A 693 -42.00 14.75 6.12
C ALA A 693 -40.86 15.44 6.89
N GLU A 694 -41.16 16.45 7.71
CA GLU A 694 -40.22 17.11 8.64
C GLU A 694 -40.19 16.52 10.05
N SER A 695 -41.16 15.67 10.41
CA SER A 695 -41.27 15.13 11.77
C SER A 695 -40.15 14.14 12.09
N ASP A 696 -39.59 14.15 13.29
CA ASP A 696 -38.62 13.13 13.74
C ASP A 696 -39.29 11.78 14.11
N LEU A 697 -40.58 11.63 13.79
CA LEU A 697 -41.33 10.42 14.09
C LEU A 697 -40.99 9.30 13.10
N PRO A 698 -40.81 8.06 13.59
CA PRO A 698 -40.45 6.94 12.73
C PRO A 698 -41.62 6.56 11.81
N ILE A 699 -41.28 6.27 10.56
CA ILE A 699 -42.22 5.71 9.58
C ILE A 699 -42.29 4.20 9.77
N ILE A 700 -43.53 3.67 9.76
CA ILE A 700 -43.75 2.22 9.90
C ILE A 700 -44.04 1.64 8.51
N VAL A 701 -43.14 0.77 8.05
CA VAL A 701 -43.31 0.01 6.81
C VAL A 701 -43.76 -1.41 7.14
N ILE A 702 -45.05 -1.69 6.98
CA ILE A 702 -45.63 -3.02 7.24
C ILE A 702 -45.54 -3.87 5.97
N ARG A 703 -44.91 -5.05 6.08
CA ARG A 703 -44.68 -5.97 4.96
C ARG A 703 -45.80 -7.01 4.74
N ARG A 704 -46.73 -7.19 5.68
CA ARG A 704 -47.81 -8.21 5.63
C ARG A 704 -49.21 -7.58 5.64
N GLN A 705 -50.16 -8.20 4.96
CA GLN A 705 -51.53 -7.70 4.80
C GLN A 705 -52.41 -7.76 6.06
N GLU A 706 -51.97 -8.44 7.13
CA GLU A 706 -52.84 -8.82 8.26
C GLU A 706 -52.64 -8.04 9.57
N GLU A 707 -51.75 -7.05 9.61
CA GLU A 707 -51.59 -6.22 10.81
C GLU A 707 -52.62 -5.07 10.82
N LYS A 708 -53.42 -5.01 11.90
CA LYS A 708 -54.30 -3.87 12.17
C LYS A 708 -53.46 -2.59 12.20
N MET A 709 -53.95 -1.54 11.54
CA MET A 709 -53.32 -0.23 11.51
C MET A 709 -53.00 0.24 12.95
N PRO A 710 -51.75 0.64 13.24
CA PRO A 710 -51.41 1.20 14.55
C PRO A 710 -52.29 2.42 14.86
N GLU A 711 -52.75 2.55 16.11
CA GLU A 711 -53.51 3.73 16.53
C GLU A 711 -52.67 4.99 16.32
N GLY A 712 -53.26 6.02 15.72
CA GLY A 712 -52.57 7.27 15.43
C GLY A 712 -51.71 7.25 14.16
N TYR A 713 -51.97 6.35 13.20
CA TYR A 713 -51.34 6.37 11.87
C TYR A 713 -52.38 6.40 10.74
N THR A 714 -52.03 7.00 9.61
CA THR A 714 -52.83 7.05 8.38
C THR A 714 -52.15 6.25 7.28
N GLN A 715 -52.93 5.45 6.55
CA GLN A 715 -52.44 4.64 5.43
C GLN A 715 -52.31 5.49 4.15
N MET A 716 -51.12 5.52 3.54
CA MET A 716 -50.88 6.05 2.20
C MET A 716 -50.62 4.90 1.23
N THR A 717 -51.08 5.04 -0.02
CA THR A 717 -50.91 4.04 -1.09
C THR A 717 -50.52 4.67 -2.43
N GLY A 718 -50.05 3.82 -3.35
CA GLY A 718 -49.79 4.17 -4.74
C GLY A 718 -48.68 5.23 -4.94
N THR A 719 -48.86 6.08 -5.95
CA THR A 719 -47.90 7.13 -6.34
C THR A 719 -47.66 8.17 -5.25
N ARG A 720 -48.67 8.47 -4.42
CA ARG A 720 -48.53 9.40 -3.29
C ARG A 720 -47.58 8.86 -2.22
N ALA A 721 -47.72 7.59 -1.84
CA ALA A 721 -46.80 6.96 -0.89
C ALA A 721 -45.37 6.92 -1.42
N ARG A 722 -45.18 6.67 -2.73
CA ARG A 722 -43.84 6.69 -3.36
C ARG A 722 -43.21 8.08 -3.35
N LYS A 723 -43.98 9.10 -3.73
CA LYS A 723 -43.52 10.48 -3.68
C LYS A 723 -43.16 10.88 -2.24
N PHE A 724 -44.02 10.58 -1.27
CA PHE A 724 -43.76 10.86 0.14
C PHE A 724 -42.50 10.16 0.66
N ALA A 725 -42.33 8.87 0.38
CA ALA A 725 -41.14 8.11 0.78
C ALA A 725 -39.86 8.70 0.14
N SER A 726 -39.93 9.12 -1.11
CA SER A 726 -38.83 9.79 -1.81
C SER A 726 -38.50 11.16 -1.20
N ASP A 727 -39.51 11.99 -0.97
CA ASP A 727 -39.37 13.34 -0.40
C ASP A 727 -38.82 13.25 1.04
N ARG A 728 -39.33 12.30 1.84
CA ARG A 728 -38.80 12.01 3.18
C ARG A 728 -37.34 11.61 3.14
N MET A 729 -37.00 10.64 2.28
CA MET A 729 -35.63 10.19 2.13
C MET A 729 -34.72 11.37 1.74
N GLN A 730 -35.15 12.22 0.81
CA GLN A 730 -34.42 13.43 0.43
C GLN A 730 -34.23 14.39 1.62
N LYS A 731 -35.28 14.69 2.40
CA LYS A 731 -35.19 15.52 3.60
C LYS A 731 -34.24 14.93 4.66
N LEU A 732 -34.23 13.61 4.85
CA LEU A 732 -33.28 12.94 5.74
C LEU A 732 -31.83 13.15 5.27
N TYR A 733 -31.56 13.01 3.96
CA TYR A 733 -30.24 13.30 3.40
C TYR A 733 -29.85 14.78 3.52
N GLU A 734 -30.79 15.71 3.36
CA GLU A 734 -30.53 17.14 3.51
C GLU A 734 -30.24 17.53 4.97
N LYS A 735 -31.03 16.99 5.92
CA LYS A 735 -30.89 17.27 7.36
C LYS A 735 -29.64 16.64 7.96
N HIS A 736 -29.30 15.43 7.53
CA HIS A 736 -28.20 14.62 8.10
C HIS A 736 -27.05 14.40 7.11
N GLN A 737 -26.83 15.30 6.16
CA GLN A 737 -25.86 15.10 5.08
C GLN A 737 -24.44 14.80 5.61
N ASP A 738 -23.98 15.60 6.57
CA ASP A 738 -22.63 15.51 7.12
C ASP A 738 -22.47 14.27 8.02
N ASP A 739 -23.50 13.98 8.83
CA ASP A 739 -23.54 12.77 9.68
C ASP A 739 -23.53 11.49 8.84
N ILE A 740 -24.33 11.46 7.78
CA ILE A 740 -24.40 10.34 6.82
C ILE A 740 -23.06 10.21 6.10
N ALA A 741 -22.51 11.30 5.54
CA ALA A 741 -21.22 11.26 4.86
C ALA A 741 -20.09 10.79 5.78
N SER A 742 -20.06 11.31 7.02
CA SER A 742 -19.13 10.87 8.06
C SER A 742 -19.33 9.40 8.40
N THR A 743 -20.57 8.94 8.59
CA THR A 743 -20.88 7.54 8.94
C THR A 743 -20.58 6.56 7.81
N VAL A 744 -20.87 6.92 6.57
CA VAL A 744 -20.49 6.16 5.38
C VAL A 744 -18.97 6.08 5.28
N SER A 745 -18.26 7.17 5.58
CA SER A 745 -16.79 7.19 5.61
C SER A 745 -16.18 6.41 6.80
N ILE A 746 -16.97 6.06 7.83
CA ILE A 746 -16.53 5.12 8.88
C ILE A 746 -16.24 3.78 8.22
N ARG A 747 -17.11 3.28 7.35
CA ARG A 747 -16.95 1.98 6.68
C ARG A 747 -15.94 2.02 5.53
N HIS A 748 -14.73 2.45 5.87
CA HIS A 748 -13.59 2.35 4.99
C HIS A 748 -13.38 0.86 4.62
N ARG A 749 -13.35 0.55 3.32
CA ARG A 749 -13.32 -0.84 2.78
C ARG A 749 -12.17 -1.71 3.31
N SER A 750 -11.11 -1.12 3.86
CA SER A 750 -9.97 -1.85 4.44
C SER A 750 -10.11 -2.17 5.94
N VAL A 751 -11.11 -1.61 6.62
CA VAL A 751 -11.38 -1.92 8.03
C VAL A 751 -12.47 -2.96 8.09
N THR A 752 -12.16 -4.06 8.77
CA THR A 752 -13.10 -5.12 9.07
C THR A 752 -13.99 -4.69 10.21
N TYR A 753 -15.29 -4.64 9.93
CA TYR A 753 -16.31 -4.37 10.93
C TYR A 753 -17.06 -5.67 11.25
N PRO A 754 -17.53 -5.87 12.49
CA PRO A 754 -18.42 -6.96 12.81
C PRO A 754 -19.71 -6.79 12.00
N LYS A 755 -20.25 -7.90 11.47
CA LYS A 755 -21.54 -7.85 10.77
C LYS A 755 -22.62 -7.38 11.73
N LYS A 756 -23.06 -6.13 11.56
CA LYS A 756 -24.19 -5.54 12.28
C LYS A 756 -25.31 -5.32 11.28
N SER A 757 -26.53 -5.03 11.77
CA SER A 757 -27.72 -4.77 10.95
C SER A 757 -27.52 -3.75 9.80
N LEU A 758 -26.51 -2.89 9.89
CA LEU A 758 -26.16 -1.90 8.88
C LEU A 758 -25.52 -2.51 7.61
N ASP A 759 -24.98 -3.72 7.65
CA ASP A 759 -24.35 -4.35 6.48
C ASP A 759 -25.30 -4.44 5.30
N LYS A 760 -26.58 -4.73 5.55
CA LYS A 760 -27.63 -4.74 4.52
C LYS A 760 -27.78 -3.40 3.80
N PHE A 761 -27.58 -2.27 4.49
CA PHE A 761 -27.67 -0.96 3.84
C PHE A 761 -26.53 -0.73 2.85
N PHE A 762 -25.33 -1.22 3.17
CA PHE A 762 -24.13 -1.00 2.35
C PHE A 762 -23.99 -2.05 1.25
N GLU A 763 -24.42 -3.29 1.48
CA GLU A 763 -24.50 -4.32 0.44
C GLU A 763 -25.38 -3.84 -0.73
N ASP A 764 -26.53 -3.24 -0.42
CA ASP A 764 -27.43 -2.62 -1.42
C ASP A 764 -26.79 -1.43 -2.17
N GLU A 765 -25.75 -0.78 -1.65
CA GLU A 765 -25.07 0.37 -2.30
C GLU A 765 -23.88 -0.04 -3.18
N VAL A 766 -23.19 -1.13 -2.84
CA VAL A 766 -22.04 -1.59 -3.64
C VAL A 766 -22.51 -2.11 -5.00
N GLU A 767 -23.64 -2.81 -5.05
CA GLU A 767 -24.24 -3.28 -6.30
C GLU A 767 -24.60 -2.11 -7.25
N ASP A 768 -25.01 -0.96 -6.71
CA ASP A 768 -25.40 0.21 -7.52
C ASP A 768 -24.18 1.04 -8.02
N GLU A 769 -22.96 0.88 -7.45
CA GLU A 769 -21.75 1.62 -7.90
C GLU A 769 -21.04 0.94 -9.07
N ASP A 770 -20.99 -0.39 -9.11
CA ASP A 770 -20.30 -1.13 -10.19
C ASP A 770 -20.99 -0.95 -11.55
N ASP A 771 -22.31 -0.69 -11.56
CA ASP A 771 -23.10 -0.41 -12.77
C ASP A 771 -22.90 1.02 -13.36
N LEU A 772 -22.35 1.95 -12.58
CA LEU A 772 -22.24 3.37 -12.98
C LEU A 772 -20.90 3.72 -13.64
N ASP A 773 -19.83 2.98 -13.35
CA ASP A 773 -18.52 3.16 -13.99
C ASP A 773 -18.44 2.44 -15.36
N GLU A 774 -19.48 1.68 -15.76
CA GLU A 774 -19.56 0.94 -17.04
C GLU A 774 -20.34 1.64 -18.17
N ARG A 775 -20.84 2.87 -17.97
CA ARG A 775 -21.51 3.64 -19.04
C ARG A 775 -20.58 4.71 -19.63
N PRO A 776 -20.29 4.68 -20.95
CA PRO A 776 -19.41 5.65 -21.60
C PRO A 776 -19.97 7.08 -21.63
#